data_AF-A0AAD7GNL5-F1
#
_entry.id   AF-A0AAD7GNL5-F1
#
_cell.length_a   1.000
_cell.length_b   1.000
_cell.length_c   1.000
_cell.angle_alpha   90.00
_cell.angle_beta   90.00
_cell.angle_gamma   90.00
#
_symmetry.space_group_name_H-M   'P 1'
#
loop_
_entity.id
_entity.type
_entity.pdbx_description
1 polymer ?
#
loop_
_entity_poly.entity_id
_entity_poly.type
_entity_poly.pdbx_seq_one_letter_code
_entity_poly.pdbx_strand_id
1 'polypeptide(L)'
;MPQNKRPRSHSPLLRLHKHKNDHPMTQDSLPVLIPHHLVHEILDKSAGNWPIWEKTVLACLILVGLDGYPAGTVPYPDPAADPAGAANWHTNDRAVVSFLALKASRNEQAYIASHAAGGAKVVWDALVARHFDTGAQICLIREAFGIRYDNGVEPPALTSARIDALAARIFALGPISKTTLISAVMVNAVQGDIQNLNFAQDPHSNRTQPDQEEHMSQGEQDALLAVTAELTTLRRDLSPAVLGFIQRSSAHESNEAEWTHLLENLFQVLGRVDTIAITPTWDRAISARQEALDEVQRLRSVLEKSTATNAPVPPGDTPAYRVSEGEQNAMTVIATEMSKVQNELAPAIREYFQQAPDERQRSCLIELLIYSLVLLDGTTLEPTWEEGRTRRTRAVEELLRLLNTLEWSSTWSARPDHVQIVGQEEQTTIAHIAFELANIHNVLAPAVGTFPRPHALQNEQDMRHLTRLLFETVERLDATHIDMDWAHARNERRNAVKAVQQLQNTLDGFPTCTEEQATLQTIASERSRIQSLLVPAVNAYQGSSNERERVRISEMLFQALERLDGVALESAWNQARNERRAAVNEVQTLQNRLESPPPSNEPSTEQSGERLALSRIASERSKIQSELSPAIVLFVCAFQHRSGPGAGPGPQEKERLRLSELSLRFLERLDGVQIESDWEEARKERKSAVKEVLRLQEMLDLRAP
;
A
#
# COMPACT_ATOMS: atom_id res chain seq x y z
N MET A 1 13.69 75.08 -11.86
CA MET A 1 14.43 73.83 -11.57
C MET A 1 13.93 73.26 -10.25
N PRO A 2 13.16 72.16 -10.27
CA PRO A 2 12.54 71.64 -9.06
C PRO A 2 13.27 70.42 -8.49
N GLN A 3 13.07 70.28 -7.19
CA GLN A 3 13.48 69.23 -6.26
C GLN A 3 12.90 67.87 -6.66
N ASN A 4 13.59 66.77 -6.34
CA ASN A 4 12.88 65.51 -6.12
C ASN A 4 13.46 64.68 -4.98
N LYS A 5 12.54 64.20 -4.15
CA LYS A 5 12.72 63.54 -2.86
C LYS A 5 12.94 62.02 -3.05
N ARG A 6 13.66 61.43 -2.09
CA ARG A 6 13.93 59.99 -1.92
C ARG A 6 12.66 59.13 -1.84
N PRO A 7 12.82 57.79 -1.95
CA PRO A 7 12.32 56.93 -0.89
C PRO A 7 13.43 56.10 -0.22
N ARG A 8 13.15 55.78 1.05
CA ARG A 8 13.99 55.04 1.99
C ARG A 8 13.84 53.53 1.77
N SER A 9 14.94 52.78 1.83
CA SER A 9 14.93 51.36 2.20
C SER A 9 16.15 51.06 3.09
N HIS A 10 15.91 50.85 4.38
CA HIS A 10 16.88 50.26 5.31
C HIS A 10 16.12 49.28 6.21
N SER A 11 16.46 48.00 6.11
CA SER A 11 16.89 47.14 7.23
C SER A 11 17.30 45.74 6.73
N PRO A 12 18.09 44.98 7.51
CA PRO A 12 19.23 44.19 7.02
C PRO A 12 19.02 42.66 7.17
N LEU A 13 19.93 41.83 6.61
CA LEU A 13 20.62 40.72 7.31
C LEU A 13 21.45 39.81 6.36
N LEU A 14 22.65 39.47 6.85
CA LEU A 14 23.50 38.28 6.59
C LEU A 14 24.10 38.04 5.19
N ARG A 15 25.28 38.64 4.98
CA ARG A 15 26.34 38.09 4.10
C ARG A 15 27.05 36.94 4.81
N LEU A 16 26.95 35.72 4.31
CA LEU A 16 27.89 34.65 4.63
C LEU A 16 29.15 34.81 3.77
N HIS A 17 30.32 34.91 4.42
CA HIS A 17 31.63 34.88 3.77
C HIS A 17 31.90 33.49 3.17
N LYS A 18 32.17 33.44 1.87
CA LYS A 18 32.88 32.34 1.22
C LYS A 18 34.35 32.42 1.62
N HIS A 19 34.80 31.50 2.47
CA HIS A 19 36.23 31.22 2.61
C HIS A 19 36.62 30.08 1.67
N LYS A 20 37.45 30.44 0.69
CA LYS A 20 38.23 29.56 -0.17
C LYS A 20 39.35 28.97 0.70
N ASN A 21 39.37 27.66 0.90
CA ASN A 21 40.57 26.94 1.33
C ASN A 21 40.61 25.62 0.55
N ASP A 22 41.55 25.56 -0.39
CA ASP A 22 41.87 24.42 -1.21
C ASP A 22 42.76 23.45 -0.42
N HIS A 23 42.15 22.42 0.17
CA HIS A 23 42.79 21.13 0.47
C HIS A 23 41.74 20.04 0.25
N PRO A 24 42.00 19.00 -0.57
CA PRO A 24 41.06 17.90 -0.72
C PRO A 24 41.10 17.07 0.57
N MET A 25 40.17 17.36 1.49
CA MET A 25 39.73 16.35 2.44
C MET A 25 39.17 15.22 1.58
N THR A 26 39.89 14.09 1.53
CA THR A 26 39.29 12.80 1.22
C THR A 26 38.11 12.66 2.18
N GLN A 27 36.90 12.85 1.66
CA GLN A 27 35.67 12.55 2.37
C GLN A 27 35.78 11.08 2.77
N ASP A 28 36.11 10.84 4.03
CA ASP A 28 35.88 9.55 4.66
C ASP A 28 34.37 9.30 4.54
N SER A 29 33.99 8.45 3.59
CA SER A 29 32.61 8.11 3.27
C SER A 29 32.00 7.45 4.51
N LEU A 30 31.35 8.24 5.35
CA LEU A 30 30.60 7.72 6.48
C LEU A 30 29.54 6.75 5.93
N PRO A 31 29.40 5.54 6.49
CA PRO A 31 28.40 4.58 6.04
C PRO A 31 27.02 5.21 6.17
N VAL A 32 26.23 5.10 5.09
CA VAL A 32 24.86 5.62 5.04
C VAL A 32 24.03 4.89 6.10
N LEU A 33 23.52 5.65 7.08
CA LEU A 33 22.64 5.14 8.14
C LEU A 33 21.23 4.94 7.59
N ILE A 34 20.82 3.68 7.46
CA ILE A 34 19.46 3.34 7.02
C ILE A 34 18.49 3.51 8.21
N PRO A 35 17.40 4.29 8.08
CA PRO A 35 16.45 4.57 9.15
C PRO A 35 15.54 3.36 9.44
N HIS A 36 16.11 2.36 10.09
CA HIS A 36 15.45 1.07 10.34
C HIS A 36 14.16 1.16 11.14
N HIS A 37 13.94 2.19 11.96
CA HIS A 37 12.71 2.34 12.74
C HIS A 37 11.46 2.59 11.88
N LEU A 38 11.61 2.95 10.60
CA LEU A 38 10.49 3.20 9.68
C LEU A 38 9.85 1.93 9.11
N VAL A 39 10.55 0.78 9.17
CA VAL A 39 9.98 -0.52 8.76
C VAL A 39 9.48 -1.24 10.00
N HIS A 40 8.16 -1.28 10.20
CA HIS A 40 7.56 -1.97 11.34
C HIS A 40 7.29 -3.45 11.07
N GLU A 41 7.08 -3.84 9.80
CA GLU A 41 6.92 -5.25 9.45
C GLU A 41 8.25 -6.01 9.46
N ILE A 42 8.22 -7.22 10.02
CA ILE A 42 9.31 -8.19 9.93
C ILE A 42 8.93 -9.22 8.87
N LEU A 43 9.77 -9.42 7.85
CA LEU A 43 9.52 -10.37 6.77
C LEU A 43 9.41 -11.79 7.31
N ASP A 44 8.31 -12.46 7.00
CA ASP A 44 8.09 -13.86 7.38
C ASP A 44 7.26 -14.59 6.32
N LYS A 45 7.78 -15.70 5.79
CA LYS A 45 7.10 -16.50 4.75
C LYS A 45 5.78 -17.06 5.25
N SER A 46 5.71 -17.47 6.51
CA SER A 46 4.47 -17.99 7.11
C SER A 46 3.43 -16.89 7.30
N ALA A 47 3.88 -15.66 7.54
CA ALA A 47 3.01 -14.52 7.67
C ALA A 47 2.57 -13.96 6.33
N GLY A 48 3.08 -14.41 5.17
CA GLY A 48 2.65 -13.99 3.83
C GLY A 48 2.63 -12.47 3.64
N ASN A 49 3.59 -11.74 4.22
CA ASN A 49 3.60 -10.29 4.28
C ASN A 49 4.54 -9.62 3.26
N TRP A 50 5.06 -10.39 2.30
CA TRP A 50 5.99 -9.92 1.27
C TRP A 50 5.58 -8.59 0.60
N PRO A 51 4.35 -8.43 0.04
CA PRO A 51 4.03 -7.22 -0.73
C PRO A 51 4.08 -5.93 0.10
N ILE A 52 3.66 -6.01 1.37
CA ILE A 52 3.68 -4.88 2.29
C ILE A 52 5.12 -4.59 2.71
N TRP A 53 5.85 -5.63 3.11
CA TRP A 53 7.24 -5.53 3.52
C TRP A 53 8.15 -4.97 2.42
N GLU A 54 8.00 -5.46 1.20
CA GLU A 54 8.74 -5.02 0.00
C GLU A 54 8.58 -3.51 -0.20
N LYS A 55 7.33 -3.03 -0.21
CA LYS A 55 7.02 -1.61 -0.39
C LYS A 55 7.66 -0.75 0.70
N THR A 56 7.56 -1.15 1.96
CA THR A 56 8.11 -0.41 3.10
C THR A 56 9.63 -0.38 3.08
N VAL A 57 10.28 -1.51 2.76
CA VAL A 57 11.75 -1.62 2.64
C VAL A 57 12.29 -0.81 1.48
N LEU A 58 11.68 -0.90 0.29
CA LEU A 58 12.09 -0.10 -0.87
C LEU A 58 11.91 1.40 -0.59
N ALA A 59 10.81 1.82 0.02
CA ALA A 59 10.63 3.23 0.40
C ALA A 59 11.75 3.72 1.33
N CYS A 60 12.18 2.90 2.30
CA CYS A 60 13.29 3.24 3.18
C CYS A 60 14.63 3.33 2.44
N LEU A 61 14.88 2.43 1.48
CA LEU A 61 16.10 2.46 0.67
C LEU A 61 16.12 3.64 -0.30
N ILE A 62 14.99 4.01 -0.88
CA ILE A 62 14.84 5.20 -1.74
C ILE A 62 15.17 6.47 -0.95
N LEU A 63 14.69 6.60 0.30
CA LEU A 63 14.97 7.75 1.16
C LEU A 63 16.47 7.98 1.41
N VAL A 64 17.28 6.92 1.34
CA VAL A 64 18.73 6.98 1.53
C VAL A 64 19.54 6.79 0.24
N GLY A 65 18.88 6.66 -0.91
CA GLY A 65 19.52 6.47 -2.22
C GLY A 65 20.24 5.14 -2.40
N LEU A 66 19.75 4.06 -1.76
CA LEU A 66 20.33 2.71 -1.83
C LEU A 66 19.41 1.68 -2.52
N ASP A 67 18.29 2.11 -3.08
CA ASP A 67 17.30 1.27 -3.78
C ASP A 67 17.84 0.62 -5.06
N GLY A 68 18.88 1.21 -5.66
CA GLY A 68 19.52 0.64 -6.84
C GLY A 68 20.33 -0.64 -6.58
N TYR A 69 20.69 -0.94 -5.33
CA TYR A 69 21.42 -2.17 -4.97
C TYR A 69 20.53 -3.43 -5.07
N PRO A 70 19.34 -3.50 -4.43
CA PRO A 70 18.40 -4.59 -4.66
C PRO A 70 17.91 -4.67 -6.11
N ALA A 71 17.81 -3.55 -6.82
CA ALA A 71 17.42 -3.53 -8.23
C ALA A 71 18.56 -3.97 -9.18
N GLY A 72 19.82 -3.93 -8.72
CA GLY A 72 20.99 -4.22 -9.55
C GLY A 72 21.28 -3.14 -10.59
N THR A 73 20.76 -1.92 -10.39
CA THR A 73 20.95 -0.79 -11.32
C THR A 73 22.23 -0.01 -11.02
N VAL A 74 22.85 -0.19 -9.85
CA VAL A 74 24.16 0.40 -9.50
C VAL A 74 25.29 -0.51 -9.99
N PRO A 75 25.99 -0.17 -11.08
CA PRO A 75 27.05 -1.00 -11.61
C PRO A 75 28.24 -1.05 -10.64
N TYR A 76 28.93 -2.19 -10.60
CA TYR A 76 30.17 -2.34 -9.84
C TYR A 76 31.30 -1.53 -10.51
N PRO A 77 31.95 -0.58 -9.80
CA PRO A 77 33.07 0.19 -10.35
C PRO A 77 34.28 -0.70 -10.62
N ASP A 78 35.05 -0.42 -11.68
CA ASP A 78 36.31 -1.11 -11.94
C ASP A 78 37.32 -0.84 -10.81
N PRO A 79 37.73 -1.86 -10.02
CA PRO A 79 38.63 -1.66 -8.88
C PRO A 79 40.03 -1.18 -9.27
N ALA A 80 40.46 -1.41 -10.52
CA ALA A 80 41.75 -0.94 -11.00
C ALA A 80 41.72 0.56 -11.35
N ALA A 81 40.58 1.05 -11.85
CA ALA A 81 40.40 2.45 -12.21
C ALA A 81 39.92 3.32 -11.04
N ASP A 82 39.04 2.78 -10.19
CA ASP A 82 38.44 3.46 -9.04
C ASP A 82 38.34 2.52 -7.81
N PRO A 83 39.46 2.31 -7.09
CA PRO A 83 39.47 1.44 -5.91
C PRO A 83 38.61 1.97 -4.77
N ALA A 84 38.45 3.29 -4.65
CA ALA A 84 37.63 3.92 -3.61
C ALA A 84 36.13 3.72 -3.87
N GLY A 85 35.69 3.92 -5.12
CA GLY A 85 34.32 3.63 -5.55
C GLY A 85 33.98 2.15 -5.38
N ALA A 86 34.89 1.25 -5.74
CA ALA A 86 34.70 -0.19 -5.52
C ALA A 86 34.55 -0.55 -4.02
N ALA A 87 35.36 0.05 -3.14
CA ALA A 87 35.25 -0.16 -1.69
C ALA A 87 33.94 0.42 -1.10
N ASN A 88 33.54 1.60 -1.54
CA ASN A 88 32.26 2.22 -1.17
C ASN A 88 31.07 1.36 -1.64
N TRP A 89 31.13 0.84 -2.87
CA TRP A 89 30.09 -0.03 -3.42
C TRP A 89 29.91 -1.28 -2.55
N HIS A 90 31.00 -1.97 -2.18
CA HIS A 90 30.95 -3.14 -1.30
C HIS A 90 30.39 -2.82 0.09
N THR A 91 30.71 -1.63 0.62
CA THR A 91 30.23 -1.20 1.94
C THR A 91 28.71 -0.96 1.91
N ASN A 92 28.21 -0.27 0.89
CA ASN A 92 26.78 -0.03 0.71
C ASN A 92 26.00 -1.31 0.42
N ASP A 93 26.51 -2.19 -0.45
CA ASP A 93 25.89 -3.47 -0.76
C ASP A 93 25.73 -4.33 0.51
N ARG A 94 26.79 -4.43 1.33
CA ARG A 94 26.73 -5.11 2.63
C ARG A 94 25.78 -4.44 3.61
N ALA A 95 25.69 -3.10 3.61
CA ALA A 95 24.75 -2.39 4.46
C ALA A 95 23.30 -2.70 4.11
N VAL A 96 22.98 -2.78 2.81
CA VAL A 96 21.65 -3.20 2.32
C VAL A 96 21.35 -4.64 2.73
N VAL A 97 22.25 -5.60 2.48
CA VAL A 97 22.05 -7.00 2.91
C VAL A 97 21.81 -7.09 4.41
N SER A 98 22.59 -6.37 5.21
CA SER A 98 22.44 -6.34 6.67
C SER A 98 21.10 -5.74 7.11
N PHE A 99 20.65 -4.71 6.41
CA PHE A 99 19.35 -4.09 6.64
C PHE A 99 18.19 -5.04 6.31
N LEU A 100 18.25 -5.74 5.18
CA LEU A 100 17.26 -6.75 4.80
C LEU A 100 17.17 -7.84 5.88
N ALA A 101 18.32 -8.32 6.39
CA ALA A 101 18.37 -9.30 7.47
C ALA A 101 17.76 -8.75 8.78
N LEU A 102 18.07 -7.52 9.16
CA LEU A 102 17.50 -6.88 10.36
C LEU A 102 15.97 -6.76 10.28
N LYS A 103 15.41 -6.71 9.07
CA LYS A 103 13.98 -6.63 8.80
C LYS A 103 13.33 -7.95 8.42
N ALA A 104 13.99 -9.06 8.74
CA ALA A 104 13.49 -10.40 8.48
C ALA A 104 13.38 -11.23 9.77
N SER A 105 12.47 -12.20 9.80
CA SER A 105 12.34 -13.16 10.90
C SER A 105 13.60 -14.03 10.98
N ARG A 106 13.81 -14.76 12.09
CA ARG A 106 15.01 -15.60 12.25
C ARG A 106 15.19 -16.63 11.12
N ASN A 107 14.09 -17.19 10.61
CA ASN A 107 14.13 -18.15 9.51
C ASN A 107 14.57 -17.48 8.21
N GLU A 108 14.06 -16.28 7.94
CA GLU A 108 14.40 -15.51 6.76
C GLU A 108 15.81 -14.91 6.87
N GLN A 109 16.28 -14.54 8.08
CA GLN A 109 17.67 -14.15 8.33
C GLN A 109 18.66 -15.26 7.98
N ALA A 110 18.37 -16.51 8.36
CA ALA A 110 19.20 -17.65 8.00
C ALA A 110 19.24 -17.87 6.48
N TYR A 111 18.11 -17.67 5.80
CA TYR A 111 18.02 -17.73 4.34
C TYR A 111 18.77 -16.59 3.65
N ILE A 112 18.71 -15.36 4.19
CA ILE A 112 19.49 -14.22 3.70
C ILE A 112 20.99 -14.50 3.87
N ALA A 113 21.40 -15.01 5.03
CA ALA A 113 22.79 -15.31 5.33
C ALA A 113 23.41 -16.32 4.34
N SER A 114 22.64 -17.30 3.84
CA SER A 114 23.14 -18.26 2.85
C SER A 114 23.32 -17.66 1.45
N HIS A 115 22.72 -16.51 1.16
CA HIS A 115 22.83 -15.81 -0.13
C HIS A 115 23.67 -14.52 -0.06
N ALA A 116 24.04 -14.08 1.14
CA ALA A 116 24.74 -12.81 1.38
C ALA A 116 26.07 -12.67 0.62
N ALA A 117 26.73 -13.78 0.28
CA ALA A 117 27.96 -13.76 -0.52
C ALA A 117 27.76 -13.24 -1.96
N GLY A 118 26.53 -13.30 -2.50
CA GLY A 118 26.18 -12.79 -3.82
C GLY A 118 25.81 -11.31 -3.86
N GLY A 119 25.78 -10.63 -2.71
CA GLY A 119 25.38 -9.23 -2.59
C GLY A 119 23.87 -8.98 -2.55
N ALA A 120 23.48 -7.71 -2.48
CA ALA A 120 22.09 -7.30 -2.22
C ALA A 120 21.11 -7.76 -3.30
N LYS A 121 21.49 -7.67 -4.59
CA LYS A 121 20.66 -8.11 -5.72
C LYS A 121 20.32 -9.61 -5.64
N VAL A 122 21.33 -10.44 -5.38
CA VAL A 122 21.16 -11.91 -5.30
C VAL A 122 20.29 -12.27 -4.11
N VAL A 123 20.51 -11.62 -2.96
CA VAL A 123 19.65 -11.79 -1.78
C VAL A 123 18.20 -11.38 -2.09
N TRP A 124 18.02 -10.23 -2.75
CA TRP A 124 16.69 -9.73 -3.10
C TRP A 124 15.94 -10.68 -4.03
N ASP A 125 16.57 -11.14 -5.12
CA ASP A 125 15.99 -12.09 -6.06
C ASP A 125 15.63 -13.42 -5.39
N ALA A 126 16.51 -13.92 -4.50
CA ALA A 126 16.26 -15.14 -3.75
C ALA A 126 15.04 -14.98 -2.82
N LEU A 127 14.89 -13.82 -2.17
CA LEU A 127 13.71 -13.52 -1.35
C LEU A 127 12.43 -13.41 -2.21
N VAL A 128 12.48 -12.71 -3.35
CA VAL A 128 11.37 -12.64 -4.31
C VAL A 128 10.96 -14.08 -4.69
N ALA A 129 11.88 -14.90 -5.18
CA ALA A 129 11.58 -16.27 -5.58
C ALA A 129 11.00 -17.11 -4.43
N ARG A 130 11.51 -16.94 -3.21
CA ARG A 130 11.07 -17.68 -2.03
C ARG A 130 9.66 -17.31 -1.57
N HIS A 131 9.29 -16.04 -1.67
CA HIS A 131 8.02 -15.51 -1.16
C HIS A 131 6.91 -15.46 -2.21
N PHE A 132 7.26 -15.42 -3.51
CA PHE A 132 6.31 -15.64 -4.60
C PHE A 132 6.04 -17.12 -4.90
N ASP A 133 6.70 -18.04 -4.20
CA ASP A 133 6.37 -19.46 -4.26
C ASP A 133 4.94 -19.73 -3.74
N THR A 134 4.19 -20.53 -4.51
CA THR A 134 2.77 -20.89 -4.30
C THR A 134 2.39 -21.31 -2.87
N GLY A 135 3.34 -21.81 -2.08
CA GLY A 135 3.12 -22.18 -0.68
C GLY A 135 2.60 -21.02 0.20
N ALA A 136 3.06 -19.79 -0.02
CA ALA A 136 2.57 -18.63 0.75
C ALA A 136 1.09 -18.34 0.45
N GLN A 137 0.70 -18.44 -0.83
CA GLN A 137 -0.68 -18.26 -1.27
C GLN A 137 -1.61 -19.34 -0.68
N ILE A 138 -1.15 -20.60 -0.60
CA ILE A 138 -1.89 -21.70 0.04
C ILE A 138 -2.13 -21.42 1.53
N CYS A 139 -1.13 -20.93 2.26
CA CYS A 139 -1.26 -20.60 3.67
C CYS A 139 -2.30 -19.49 3.91
N LEU A 140 -2.31 -18.45 3.08
CA LEU A 140 -3.28 -17.36 3.18
C LEU A 140 -4.69 -17.79 2.82
N ILE A 141 -4.86 -18.63 1.78
CA ILE A 141 -6.17 -19.20 1.43
C ILE A 141 -6.70 -20.06 2.58
N ARG A 142 -5.83 -20.85 3.21
CA ARG A 142 -6.19 -21.66 4.38
C ARG A 142 -6.60 -20.77 5.56
N GLU A 143 -5.87 -19.70 5.82
CA GLU A 143 -6.24 -18.73 6.87
C GLU A 143 -7.63 -18.12 6.59
N ALA A 144 -7.89 -17.74 5.33
CA ALA A 144 -9.19 -17.22 4.92
C ALA A 144 -10.32 -18.26 5.14
N PHE A 145 -10.08 -19.53 4.83
CA PHE A 145 -11.04 -20.61 5.09
C PHE A 145 -11.26 -20.89 6.57
N GLY A 146 -10.34 -20.50 7.45
CA GLY A 146 -10.51 -20.59 8.89
C GLY A 146 -11.43 -19.51 9.48
N ILE A 147 -11.68 -18.43 8.75
CA ILE A 147 -12.55 -17.35 9.23
C ILE A 147 -14.01 -17.82 9.24
N ARG A 148 -14.70 -17.54 10.35
CA ARG A 148 -16.12 -17.77 10.54
C ARG A 148 -16.75 -16.47 11.03
N TYR A 149 -17.96 -16.17 10.58
CA TYR A 149 -18.79 -15.16 11.23
C TYR A 149 -19.25 -15.75 12.55
N ASP A 150 -18.73 -15.22 13.65
CA ASP A 150 -19.19 -15.57 14.99
C ASP A 150 -20.29 -14.58 15.39
N ASN A 151 -21.44 -15.09 15.83
CA ASN A 151 -22.61 -14.28 16.13
C ASN A 151 -22.47 -13.48 17.44
N GLY A 152 -21.41 -13.68 18.22
CA GLY A 152 -21.32 -13.08 19.56
C GLY A 152 -20.03 -12.32 19.91
N VAL A 153 -18.94 -12.49 19.15
CA VAL A 153 -17.61 -11.99 19.59
C VAL A 153 -17.12 -10.83 18.74
N GLU A 154 -17.24 -10.91 17.41
CA GLU A 154 -16.70 -9.91 16.49
C GLU A 154 -17.82 -9.36 15.59
N PRO A 155 -17.96 -8.03 15.46
CA PRO A 155 -18.88 -7.44 14.49
C PRO A 155 -18.62 -7.97 13.06
N PRO A 156 -19.66 -8.35 12.30
CA PRO A 156 -19.50 -8.88 10.94
C PRO A 156 -18.69 -7.97 10.00
N ALA A 157 -18.72 -6.66 10.24
CA ALA A 157 -17.93 -5.69 9.47
C ALA A 157 -16.40 -5.88 9.64
N LEU A 158 -15.93 -6.18 10.86
CA LEU A 158 -14.51 -6.42 11.12
C LEU A 158 -14.06 -7.76 10.53
N THR A 159 -14.87 -8.80 10.70
CA THR A 159 -14.62 -10.11 10.07
C THR A 159 -14.54 -9.97 8.54
N SER A 160 -15.44 -9.20 7.93
CA SER A 160 -15.42 -8.93 6.48
C SER A 160 -14.18 -8.14 6.05
N ALA A 161 -13.77 -7.14 6.82
CA ALA A 161 -12.53 -6.38 6.55
C ALA A 161 -11.28 -7.27 6.65
N ARG A 162 -11.25 -8.24 7.58
CA ARG A 162 -10.17 -9.23 7.68
C ARG A 162 -10.15 -10.17 6.47
N ILE A 163 -11.31 -10.63 6.01
CA ILE A 163 -11.42 -11.43 4.78
C ILE A 163 -10.92 -10.64 3.57
N ASP A 164 -11.32 -9.37 3.43
CA ASP A 164 -10.90 -8.51 2.33
C ASP A 164 -9.39 -8.25 2.34
N ALA A 165 -8.81 -7.99 3.52
CA ALA A 165 -7.37 -7.85 3.68
C ALA A 165 -6.60 -9.13 3.31
N LEU A 166 -7.11 -10.32 3.67
CA LEU A 166 -6.52 -11.58 3.26
C LEU A 166 -6.66 -11.81 1.74
N ALA A 167 -7.82 -11.52 1.17
CA ALA A 167 -8.06 -11.64 -0.27
C ALA A 167 -7.08 -10.75 -1.05
N ALA A 168 -6.93 -9.49 -0.67
CA ALA A 168 -5.97 -8.57 -1.28
C ALA A 168 -4.54 -9.13 -1.24
N ARG A 169 -4.13 -9.75 -0.13
CA ARG A 169 -2.81 -10.37 0.01
C ARG A 169 -2.66 -11.64 -0.82
N ILE A 170 -3.70 -12.46 -0.93
CA ILE A 170 -3.73 -13.66 -1.79
C ILE A 170 -3.51 -13.27 -3.25
N PHE A 171 -4.22 -12.24 -3.73
CA PHE A 171 -4.11 -11.78 -5.13
C PHE A 171 -2.83 -11.01 -5.41
N ALA A 172 -2.25 -10.33 -4.40
CA ALA A 172 -0.95 -9.67 -4.54
C ALA A 172 0.21 -10.65 -4.78
N LEU A 173 0.07 -11.92 -4.36
CA LEU A 173 1.06 -12.97 -4.66
C LEU A 173 0.94 -13.52 -6.09
N GLY A 174 -0.02 -13.06 -6.87
CA GLY A 174 -0.26 -13.47 -8.26
C GLY A 174 -1.59 -14.22 -8.45
N PRO A 175 -1.90 -14.62 -9.70
CA PRO A 175 -3.13 -15.35 -10.00
C PRO A 175 -3.18 -16.70 -9.29
N ILE A 176 -4.33 -17.05 -8.73
CA ILE A 176 -4.53 -18.34 -8.05
C ILE A 176 -4.56 -19.44 -9.11
N SER A 177 -3.52 -20.27 -9.14
CA SER A 177 -3.48 -21.42 -10.05
C SER A 177 -4.46 -22.51 -9.60
N LYS A 178 -4.92 -23.35 -10.54
CA LYS A 178 -5.74 -24.53 -10.24
C LYS A 178 -5.07 -25.43 -9.19
N THR A 179 -3.76 -25.62 -9.30
CA THR A 179 -2.98 -26.42 -8.35
C THR A 179 -2.98 -25.79 -6.96
N THR A 180 -2.76 -24.47 -6.85
CA THR A 180 -2.80 -23.73 -5.57
C THR A 180 -4.16 -23.90 -4.89
N LEU A 181 -5.25 -23.70 -5.64
CA LEU A 181 -6.60 -23.82 -5.10
C LEU A 181 -6.90 -25.24 -4.63
N ILE A 182 -6.56 -26.26 -5.44
CA ILE A 182 -6.74 -27.67 -5.07
C ILE A 182 -5.94 -27.99 -3.81
N SER A 183 -4.67 -27.59 -3.73
CA SER A 183 -3.85 -27.83 -2.54
C SER A 183 -4.43 -27.15 -1.29
N ALA A 184 -4.91 -25.91 -1.40
CA ALA A 184 -5.54 -25.23 -0.28
C ALA A 184 -6.83 -25.91 0.20
N VAL A 185 -7.68 -26.36 -0.75
CA VAL A 185 -8.90 -27.12 -0.45
C VAL A 185 -8.55 -28.47 0.21
N MET A 186 -7.56 -29.19 -0.31
CA MET A 186 -7.11 -30.48 0.27
C MET A 186 -6.59 -30.30 1.70
N VAL A 187 -5.77 -29.27 1.96
CA VAL A 187 -5.25 -28.97 3.31
C VAL A 187 -6.41 -28.63 4.26
N ASN A 188 -7.40 -27.86 3.81
CA ASN A 188 -8.57 -27.53 4.60
C ASN A 188 -9.46 -28.75 4.88
N ALA A 189 -9.64 -29.64 3.90
CA ALA A 189 -10.42 -30.87 4.06
C ALA A 189 -9.80 -31.83 5.09
N VAL A 190 -8.48 -32.02 5.06
CA VAL A 190 -7.75 -32.88 6.01
C VAL A 190 -7.79 -32.32 7.44
N GLN A 191 -7.91 -31.00 7.60
CA GLN A 191 -7.93 -30.37 8.92
C GLN A 191 -9.18 -30.71 9.73
N GLY A 192 -10.33 -30.95 9.08
CA GLY A 192 -11.53 -31.45 9.73
C GLY A 192 -11.33 -32.83 10.36
N ASP A 193 -10.61 -33.72 9.67
CA ASP A 193 -10.37 -35.10 10.13
C ASP A 193 -9.34 -35.18 11.27
N ILE A 194 -8.32 -34.32 11.30
CA ILE A 194 -7.33 -34.29 12.39
C ILE A 194 -7.98 -33.87 13.72
N GLN A 195 -8.94 -32.95 13.68
CA GLN A 195 -9.71 -32.57 14.88
C GLN A 195 -10.60 -33.71 15.37
N ASN A 196 -11.19 -34.49 14.44
CA ASN A 196 -12.00 -35.66 14.75
C ASN A 196 -11.15 -36.84 15.28
N LEU A 197 -9.91 -36.99 14.82
CA LEU A 197 -8.97 -38.02 15.32
C LEU A 197 -8.47 -37.72 16.74
N ASN A 198 -8.32 -36.44 17.11
CA ASN A 198 -7.96 -36.06 18.49
C ASN A 198 -9.12 -36.25 19.48
N PHE A 199 -10.37 -36.15 19.02
CA PHE A 199 -11.55 -36.47 19.84
C PHE A 199 -11.72 -37.97 20.08
N ALA A 200 -11.25 -38.82 19.17
CA ALA A 200 -11.32 -40.28 19.30
C ALA A 200 -10.27 -40.89 20.25
N GLN A 201 -9.34 -40.09 20.80
CA GLN A 201 -8.25 -40.58 21.66
C GLN A 201 -8.40 -40.25 23.16
N ASP A 202 -9.53 -39.70 23.62
CA ASP A 202 -9.73 -39.46 25.06
C ASP A 202 -10.50 -40.63 25.73
N PRO A 203 -9.84 -41.56 26.45
CA PRO A 203 -10.47 -42.79 26.94
C PRO A 203 -11.28 -42.59 28.23
N HIS A 204 -11.46 -41.36 28.72
CA HIS A 204 -11.90 -41.11 30.09
C HIS A 204 -13.08 -40.14 30.28
N SER A 205 -13.81 -39.75 29.22
CA SER A 205 -15.07 -39.01 29.42
C SER A 205 -16.22 -39.96 29.72
N ASN A 206 -16.35 -40.36 30.99
CA ASN A 206 -17.49 -41.09 31.51
C ASN A 206 -18.51 -40.07 32.05
N ARG A 207 -19.54 -39.73 31.27
CA ARG A 207 -20.70 -39.00 31.78
C ARG A 207 -21.98 -39.42 31.06
N THR A 208 -22.77 -40.17 31.81
CA THR A 208 -24.15 -40.59 31.56
C THR A 208 -25.11 -39.40 31.48
N GLN A 209 -25.82 -39.24 30.36
CA GLN A 209 -27.26 -38.95 30.33
C GLN A 209 -27.87 -39.29 28.95
N PRO A 210 -29.00 -40.00 28.87
CA PRO A 210 -29.58 -40.47 27.61
C PRO A 210 -30.65 -39.50 27.04
N ASP A 211 -31.04 -39.79 25.81
CA ASP A 211 -32.20 -39.30 25.06
C ASP A 211 -32.00 -38.01 24.23
N GLN A 212 -31.25 -38.14 23.13
CA GLN A 212 -31.60 -37.60 21.79
C GLN A 212 -30.62 -38.17 20.75
N GLU A 213 -30.81 -39.44 20.38
CA GLU A 213 -30.24 -39.97 19.14
C GLU A 213 -31.24 -39.68 18.01
N GLU A 214 -30.98 -38.61 17.25
CA GLU A 214 -31.42 -38.56 15.85
C GLU A 214 -30.65 -39.64 15.11
N HIS A 215 -31.25 -40.83 15.01
CA HIS A 215 -30.79 -41.85 14.08
C HIS A 215 -30.89 -41.28 12.67
N MET A 216 -29.73 -40.92 12.12
CA MET A 216 -29.50 -40.85 10.67
C MET A 216 -30.18 -42.06 10.05
N SER A 217 -31.18 -41.82 9.19
CA SER A 217 -32.04 -42.90 8.75
C SER A 217 -31.20 -43.95 8.03
N GLN A 218 -31.57 -45.23 8.14
CA GLN A 218 -30.88 -46.31 7.41
C GLN A 218 -30.75 -45.99 5.91
N GLY A 219 -31.73 -45.25 5.34
CA GLY A 219 -31.66 -44.76 3.96
C GLY A 219 -30.60 -43.69 3.70
N GLU A 220 -30.26 -42.84 4.67
CA GLU A 220 -29.15 -41.88 4.58
C GLU A 220 -27.80 -42.57 4.74
N GLN A 221 -27.69 -43.55 5.65
CA GLN A 221 -26.49 -44.38 5.77
C GLN A 221 -26.27 -45.22 4.50
N ASP A 222 -27.33 -45.77 3.92
CA ASP A 222 -27.28 -46.56 2.69
C ASP A 222 -26.97 -45.65 1.47
N ALA A 223 -27.49 -44.41 1.44
CA ALA A 223 -27.14 -43.43 0.42
C ALA A 223 -25.67 -42.98 0.53
N LEU A 224 -25.17 -42.77 1.75
CA LEU A 224 -23.76 -42.42 1.98
C LEU A 224 -22.84 -43.59 1.64
N LEU A 225 -23.22 -44.82 1.98
CA LEU A 225 -22.50 -46.04 1.57
C LEU A 225 -22.55 -46.25 0.06
N ALA A 226 -23.66 -45.95 -0.61
CA ALA A 226 -23.79 -46.05 -2.07
C ALA A 226 -22.93 -45.00 -2.79
N VAL A 227 -22.95 -43.75 -2.34
CA VAL A 227 -22.09 -42.67 -2.87
C VAL A 227 -20.61 -42.95 -2.59
N THR A 228 -20.29 -43.47 -1.40
CA THR A 228 -18.91 -43.85 -1.05
C THR A 228 -18.46 -45.04 -1.87
N ALA A 229 -19.32 -46.03 -2.11
CA ALA A 229 -19.03 -47.17 -2.98
C ALA A 229 -18.86 -46.74 -4.44
N GLU A 230 -19.70 -45.84 -4.97
CA GLU A 230 -19.55 -45.29 -6.31
C GLU A 230 -18.27 -44.48 -6.45
N LEU A 231 -17.94 -43.61 -5.50
CA LEU A 231 -16.69 -42.83 -5.51
C LEU A 231 -15.45 -43.72 -5.37
N THR A 232 -15.54 -44.80 -4.59
CA THR A 232 -14.44 -45.77 -4.45
C THR A 232 -14.26 -46.58 -5.74
N THR A 233 -15.36 -46.90 -6.42
CA THR A 233 -15.36 -47.56 -7.73
C THR A 233 -14.81 -46.62 -8.81
N LEU A 234 -15.24 -45.35 -8.83
CA LEU A 234 -14.75 -44.32 -9.74
C LEU A 234 -13.24 -44.07 -9.54
N ARG A 235 -12.78 -44.02 -8.28
CA ARG A 235 -11.36 -43.85 -7.93
C ARG A 235 -10.53 -45.08 -8.30
N ARG A 236 -11.06 -46.28 -8.11
CA ARG A 236 -10.41 -47.54 -8.51
C ARG A 236 -10.30 -47.66 -10.03
N ASP A 237 -11.28 -47.14 -10.77
CA ASP A 237 -11.35 -47.31 -12.21
C ASP A 237 -10.63 -46.16 -12.97
N LEU A 238 -10.61 -44.94 -12.41
CA LEU A 238 -9.84 -43.80 -12.94
C LEU A 238 -8.35 -43.89 -12.64
N SER A 239 -7.94 -44.45 -11.50
CA SER A 239 -6.52 -44.44 -11.09
C SER A 239 -5.61 -45.22 -12.06
N PRO A 240 -5.93 -46.46 -12.50
CA PRO A 240 -5.13 -47.19 -13.49
C PRO A 240 -5.23 -46.59 -14.90
N ALA A 241 -6.39 -46.03 -15.28
CA ALA A 241 -6.58 -45.39 -16.58
C ALA A 241 -5.74 -44.11 -16.71
N VAL A 242 -5.71 -43.29 -15.66
CA VAL A 242 -4.92 -42.05 -15.59
C VAL A 242 -3.44 -42.35 -15.41
N LEU A 243 -3.05 -43.32 -14.58
CA LEU A 243 -1.65 -43.76 -14.45
C LEU A 243 -1.12 -44.39 -15.74
N GLY A 244 -1.92 -45.22 -16.42
CA GLY A 244 -1.58 -45.78 -17.72
C GLY A 244 -1.49 -44.72 -18.82
N PHE A 245 -2.32 -43.67 -18.75
CA PHE A 245 -2.25 -42.53 -19.66
C PHE A 245 -1.02 -41.65 -19.42
N ILE A 246 -0.65 -41.41 -18.16
CA ILE A 246 0.58 -40.65 -17.80
C ILE A 246 1.83 -41.44 -18.20
N GLN A 247 1.85 -42.77 -18.03
CA GLN A 247 2.96 -43.62 -18.46
C GLN A 247 3.08 -43.76 -19.99
N ARG A 248 1.99 -43.62 -20.74
CA ARG A 248 2.00 -43.66 -22.22
C ARG A 248 2.24 -42.29 -22.86
N SER A 249 1.77 -41.22 -22.24
CA SER A 249 2.00 -39.84 -22.72
C SER A 249 3.45 -39.40 -22.56
N SER A 250 4.21 -39.95 -21.60
CA SER A 250 5.65 -39.73 -21.49
C SER A 250 6.48 -40.45 -22.57
N ALA A 251 5.86 -41.34 -23.36
CA ALA A 251 6.49 -42.10 -24.44
C ALA A 251 6.24 -41.54 -25.85
N HIS A 252 5.67 -40.33 -25.99
CA HIS A 252 5.44 -39.63 -27.27
C HIS A 252 4.53 -40.34 -28.29
N GLU A 253 3.58 -41.16 -27.85
CA GLU A 253 2.50 -41.67 -28.68
C GLU A 253 1.15 -41.47 -27.97
N SER A 254 0.44 -40.38 -28.27
CA SER A 254 -1.01 -40.31 -28.04
C SER A 254 -1.70 -39.69 -29.25
N ASN A 255 -2.72 -40.39 -29.74
CA ASN A 255 -3.51 -40.03 -30.93
C ASN A 255 -4.74 -39.21 -30.51
N GLU A 256 -5.13 -38.24 -31.35
CA GLU A 256 -6.21 -37.28 -31.14
C GLU A 256 -7.55 -37.93 -30.73
N ALA A 257 -7.81 -39.15 -31.22
CA ALA A 257 -9.01 -39.93 -30.88
C ALA A 257 -9.11 -40.34 -29.39
N GLU A 258 -7.98 -40.53 -28.69
CA GLU A 258 -7.99 -40.87 -27.26
C GLU A 258 -8.32 -39.66 -26.39
N TRP A 259 -7.91 -38.46 -26.82
CA TRP A 259 -8.29 -37.19 -26.19
C TRP A 259 -9.80 -36.94 -26.32
N THR A 260 -10.38 -37.22 -27.50
CA THR A 260 -11.82 -37.05 -27.72
C THR A 260 -12.63 -37.95 -26.80
N HIS A 261 -12.25 -39.23 -26.67
CA HIS A 261 -12.97 -40.20 -25.82
C HIS A 261 -12.86 -39.89 -24.31
N LEU A 262 -11.72 -39.36 -23.86
CA LEU A 262 -11.55 -38.94 -22.46
C LEU A 262 -12.41 -37.71 -22.14
N LEU A 263 -12.46 -36.74 -23.06
CA LEU A 263 -13.26 -35.53 -22.91
C LEU A 263 -14.76 -35.84 -22.98
N GLU A 264 -15.19 -36.73 -23.86
CA GLU A 264 -16.61 -37.10 -24.03
C GLU A 264 -17.18 -37.79 -22.78
N ASN A 265 -16.37 -38.63 -22.11
CA ASN A 265 -16.74 -39.21 -20.81
C ASN A 265 -16.79 -38.18 -19.69
N LEU A 266 -15.91 -37.18 -19.71
CA LEU A 266 -15.90 -36.08 -18.74
C LEU A 266 -17.13 -35.16 -18.92
N PHE A 267 -17.53 -34.90 -20.17
CA PHE A 267 -18.71 -34.12 -20.50
C PHE A 267 -20.02 -34.85 -20.17
N GLN A 268 -20.09 -36.18 -20.30
CA GLN A 268 -21.26 -36.94 -19.85
C GLN A 268 -21.45 -36.91 -18.33
N VAL A 269 -20.36 -36.80 -17.56
CA VAL A 269 -20.41 -36.66 -16.09
C VAL A 269 -20.86 -35.25 -15.71
N LEU A 270 -20.39 -34.22 -16.40
CA LEU A 270 -20.76 -32.82 -16.15
C LEU A 270 -22.19 -32.49 -16.62
N GLY A 271 -22.65 -33.09 -17.72
CA GLY A 271 -24.00 -32.91 -18.26
C GLY A 271 -25.13 -33.43 -17.37
N ARG A 272 -24.83 -34.17 -16.30
CA ARG A 272 -25.82 -34.60 -15.29
C ARG A 272 -26.06 -33.59 -14.18
N VAL A 273 -25.30 -32.49 -14.14
CA VAL A 273 -25.35 -31.50 -13.04
C VAL A 273 -26.09 -30.20 -13.44
N ASP A 274 -26.27 -29.91 -14.73
CA ASP A 274 -26.78 -28.61 -15.20
C ASP A 274 -28.23 -28.61 -15.68
N THR A 275 -29.17 -28.66 -14.73
CA THR A 275 -30.54 -28.15 -14.96
C THR A 275 -30.93 -27.15 -13.89
N ILE A 276 -30.46 -25.89 -14.01
CA ILE A 276 -31.12 -24.63 -13.58
C ILE A 276 -30.65 -23.53 -14.55
N ALA A 277 -31.59 -22.78 -15.12
CA ALA A 277 -31.43 -21.95 -16.31
C ALA A 277 -30.91 -20.51 -16.06
N ILE A 278 -30.07 -20.00 -16.96
CA ILE A 278 -29.93 -18.56 -17.33
C ILE A 278 -29.67 -18.47 -18.87
N THR A 279 -30.05 -17.36 -19.49
CA THR A 279 -30.33 -17.09 -20.92
C THR A 279 -29.22 -17.36 -21.97
N PRO A 280 -29.54 -17.99 -23.13
CA PRO A 280 -28.58 -18.57 -24.09
C PRO A 280 -27.94 -17.60 -25.11
N THR A 281 -28.26 -16.31 -25.08
CA THR A 281 -27.72 -15.32 -26.05
C THR A 281 -26.43 -14.65 -25.58
N TRP A 282 -26.26 -14.49 -24.27
CA TRP A 282 -25.05 -13.89 -23.69
C TRP A 282 -23.87 -14.86 -23.72
N ASP A 283 -24.13 -16.14 -23.45
CA ASP A 283 -23.10 -17.19 -23.51
C ASP A 283 -22.55 -17.40 -24.91
N ARG A 284 -23.37 -17.21 -25.96
CA ARG A 284 -22.88 -17.26 -27.34
C ARG A 284 -21.96 -16.08 -27.67
N ALA A 285 -22.27 -14.88 -27.17
CA ALA A 285 -21.42 -13.70 -27.39
C ALA A 285 -20.09 -13.81 -26.62
N ILE A 286 -20.12 -14.34 -25.40
CA ILE A 286 -18.90 -14.62 -24.61
C ILE A 286 -18.07 -15.73 -25.27
N SER A 287 -18.72 -16.80 -25.74
CA SER A 287 -18.03 -17.92 -26.40
C SER A 287 -17.37 -17.48 -27.71
N ALA A 288 -18.08 -16.72 -28.55
CA ALA A 288 -17.50 -16.17 -29.79
C ALA A 288 -16.34 -15.21 -29.53
N ARG A 289 -16.42 -14.41 -28.45
CA ARG A 289 -15.31 -13.55 -28.02
C ARG A 289 -14.09 -14.36 -27.57
N GLN A 290 -14.30 -15.42 -26.79
CA GLN A 290 -13.20 -16.25 -26.29
C GLN A 290 -12.53 -17.03 -27.44
N GLU A 291 -13.31 -17.57 -28.38
CA GLU A 291 -12.81 -18.28 -29.55
C GLU A 291 -11.96 -17.36 -30.46
N ALA A 292 -12.39 -16.11 -30.65
CA ALA A 292 -11.59 -15.11 -31.37
C ALA A 292 -10.28 -14.74 -30.64
N LEU A 293 -10.29 -14.69 -29.31
CA LEU A 293 -9.11 -14.38 -28.50
C LEU A 293 -8.08 -15.52 -28.57
N ASP A 294 -8.56 -16.76 -28.50
CA ASP A 294 -7.72 -17.95 -28.55
C ASP A 294 -7.05 -18.09 -29.94
N GLU A 295 -7.76 -17.75 -31.02
CA GLU A 295 -7.19 -17.77 -32.38
C GLU A 295 -6.13 -16.68 -32.59
N VAL A 296 -6.33 -15.47 -32.05
CA VAL A 296 -5.32 -14.40 -32.08
C VAL A 296 -4.06 -14.81 -31.32
N GLN A 297 -4.20 -15.46 -30.16
CA GLN A 297 -3.06 -15.99 -29.40
C GLN A 297 -2.34 -17.11 -30.14
N ARG A 298 -3.09 -18.00 -30.80
CA ARG A 298 -2.52 -19.06 -31.66
C ARG A 298 -1.69 -18.46 -32.79
N LEU A 299 -2.21 -17.48 -33.52
CA LEU A 299 -1.51 -16.83 -34.63
C LEU A 299 -0.24 -16.08 -34.16
N ARG A 300 -0.30 -15.41 -33.01
CA ARG A 300 0.86 -14.79 -32.38
C ARG A 300 1.97 -15.79 -32.08
N SER A 301 1.62 -16.95 -31.52
CA SER A 301 2.59 -18.01 -31.21
C SER A 301 3.27 -18.59 -32.45
N VAL A 302 2.57 -18.61 -33.60
CA VAL A 302 3.14 -19.02 -34.89
C VAL A 302 4.11 -17.97 -35.42
N LEU A 303 3.78 -16.69 -35.28
CA LEU A 303 4.63 -15.57 -35.69
C LEU A 303 5.95 -15.54 -34.89
N GLU A 304 5.87 -15.67 -33.56
CA GLU A 304 7.02 -15.70 -32.65
C GLU A 304 7.94 -16.90 -32.90
N LYS A 305 7.39 -18.05 -33.29
CA LYS A 305 8.18 -19.22 -33.70
C LYS A 305 8.89 -19.01 -35.04
N SER A 306 8.31 -18.25 -35.96
CA SER A 306 8.92 -17.96 -37.26
C SER A 306 10.11 -17.00 -37.15
N THR A 307 10.03 -16.00 -36.27
CA THR A 307 11.08 -14.99 -36.07
C THR A 307 12.29 -15.53 -35.30
N ALA A 308 12.12 -16.57 -34.49
CA ALA A 308 13.19 -17.20 -33.71
C ALA A 308 14.23 -18.00 -34.54
N THR A 309 14.01 -18.21 -35.84
CA THR A 309 14.91 -19.03 -36.69
C THR A 309 15.98 -18.24 -37.47
N ASN A 310 16.04 -16.91 -37.35
CA ASN A 310 17.05 -16.11 -38.02
C ASN A 310 18.28 -15.85 -37.13
N ALA A 311 19.43 -16.42 -37.52
CA ALA A 311 20.73 -16.26 -36.87
C ALA A 311 21.27 -14.81 -36.99
N PRO A 312 22.15 -14.36 -36.06
CA PRO A 312 22.58 -12.97 -35.99
C PRO A 312 23.52 -12.61 -37.15
N VAL A 313 23.18 -11.52 -37.86
CA VAL A 313 24.02 -10.90 -38.91
C VAL A 313 25.07 -9.99 -38.24
N PRO A 314 26.35 -10.04 -38.66
CA PRO A 314 27.41 -9.21 -38.08
C PRO A 314 27.26 -7.72 -38.45
N PRO A 315 27.79 -6.80 -37.62
CA PRO A 315 27.51 -5.37 -37.75
C PRO A 315 28.39 -4.74 -38.85
N GLY A 316 27.75 -4.34 -39.94
CA GLY A 316 28.35 -3.54 -41.00
C GLY A 316 27.39 -3.41 -42.17
N ASP A 317 26.83 -2.21 -42.34
CA ASP A 317 25.88 -1.75 -43.36
C ASP A 317 24.40 -2.05 -43.10
N THR A 318 23.60 -0.99 -42.97
CA THR A 318 22.13 -1.00 -42.87
C THR A 318 21.50 -1.10 -44.27
N PRO A 319 20.81 -2.21 -44.62
CA PRO A 319 19.87 -2.20 -45.71
C PRO A 319 18.45 -1.94 -45.18
N ALA A 320 17.64 -1.24 -45.97
CA ALA A 320 16.22 -1.03 -45.71
C ALA A 320 15.52 -2.38 -45.46
N TYR A 321 14.88 -2.51 -44.29
CA TYR A 321 14.14 -3.69 -43.86
C TYR A 321 12.97 -3.92 -44.83
N ARG A 322 13.09 -4.92 -45.72
CA ARG A 322 11.95 -5.40 -46.53
C ARG A 322 11.22 -6.44 -45.68
N VAL A 323 10.00 -6.09 -45.28
CA VAL A 323 9.03 -7.02 -44.68
C VAL A 323 8.89 -8.22 -45.62
N SER A 324 8.96 -9.43 -45.06
CA SER A 324 8.84 -10.65 -45.86
C SER A 324 7.41 -10.83 -46.37
N GLU A 325 7.24 -11.45 -47.55
CA GLU A 325 5.92 -11.73 -48.14
C GLU A 325 5.02 -12.54 -47.19
N GLY A 326 5.62 -13.37 -46.32
CA GLY A 326 4.92 -14.10 -45.27
C GLY A 326 4.34 -13.21 -44.16
N GLU A 327 5.10 -12.22 -43.69
CA GLU A 327 4.61 -11.24 -42.70
C GLU A 327 3.50 -10.35 -43.30
N GLN A 328 3.61 -9.99 -44.57
CA GLN A 328 2.61 -9.20 -45.27
C GLN A 328 1.29 -9.97 -45.46
N ASN A 329 1.37 -11.26 -45.75
CA ASN A 329 0.20 -12.14 -45.81
C ASN A 329 -0.45 -12.35 -44.42
N ALA A 330 0.34 -12.52 -43.37
CA ALA A 330 -0.19 -12.66 -42.00
C ALA A 330 -0.92 -11.39 -41.54
N MET A 331 -0.35 -10.22 -41.81
CA MET A 331 -0.98 -8.92 -41.53
C MET A 331 -2.27 -8.72 -42.32
N THR A 332 -2.32 -9.18 -43.57
CA THR A 332 -3.54 -9.10 -44.41
C THR A 332 -4.65 -10.01 -43.88
N VAL A 333 -4.32 -11.22 -43.40
CA VAL A 333 -5.30 -12.12 -42.78
C VAL A 333 -5.83 -11.54 -41.47
N ILE A 334 -4.95 -11.01 -40.61
CA ILE A 334 -5.35 -10.37 -39.35
C ILE A 334 -6.26 -9.16 -39.63
N ALA A 335 -5.91 -8.30 -40.59
CA ALA A 335 -6.74 -7.16 -40.98
C ALA A 335 -8.12 -7.59 -41.52
N THR A 336 -8.18 -8.70 -42.27
CA THR A 336 -9.43 -9.23 -42.83
C THR A 336 -10.34 -9.78 -41.74
N GLU A 337 -9.81 -10.54 -40.78
CA GLU A 337 -10.60 -11.09 -39.67
C GLU A 337 -11.04 -10.01 -38.68
N MET A 338 -10.18 -9.02 -38.38
CA MET A 338 -10.59 -7.84 -37.60
C MET A 338 -11.72 -7.06 -38.30
N SER A 339 -11.67 -6.94 -39.63
CA SER A 339 -12.74 -6.30 -40.39
C SER A 339 -14.05 -7.10 -40.35
N LYS A 340 -14.01 -8.44 -40.37
CA LYS A 340 -15.20 -9.28 -40.18
C LYS A 340 -15.82 -9.10 -38.80
N VAL A 341 -15.01 -9.16 -37.74
CA VAL A 341 -15.47 -8.94 -36.36
C VAL A 341 -16.10 -7.55 -36.23
N GLN A 342 -15.49 -6.52 -36.81
CA GLN A 342 -16.04 -5.17 -36.78
C GLN A 342 -17.37 -5.06 -37.55
N ASN A 343 -17.50 -5.73 -38.70
CA ASN A 343 -18.71 -5.73 -39.53
C ASN A 343 -19.86 -6.56 -38.93
N GLU A 344 -19.57 -7.56 -38.11
CA GLU A 344 -20.58 -8.41 -37.44
C GLU A 344 -20.98 -7.88 -36.06
N LEU A 345 -20.02 -7.32 -35.31
CA LEU A 345 -20.25 -6.83 -33.96
C LEU A 345 -20.95 -5.46 -33.95
N ALA A 346 -20.65 -4.58 -34.91
CA ALA A 346 -21.25 -3.25 -34.96
C ALA A 346 -22.78 -3.24 -35.20
N PRO A 347 -23.35 -4.08 -36.09
CA PRO A 347 -24.81 -4.20 -36.23
C PRO A 347 -25.46 -4.80 -34.98
N ALA A 348 -24.86 -5.82 -34.37
CA ALA A 348 -25.40 -6.48 -33.18
C ALA A 348 -25.44 -5.55 -31.96
N ILE A 349 -24.38 -4.76 -31.75
CA ILE A 349 -24.34 -3.72 -30.71
C ILE A 349 -25.39 -2.64 -30.98
N ARG A 350 -25.57 -2.23 -32.25
CA ARG A 350 -26.56 -1.22 -32.63
C ARG A 350 -28.00 -1.69 -32.40
N GLU A 351 -28.31 -2.93 -32.78
CA GLU A 351 -29.62 -3.55 -32.56
C GLU A 351 -29.92 -3.71 -31.06
N TYR A 352 -28.94 -4.16 -30.29
CA TYR A 352 -29.09 -4.33 -28.83
C TYR A 352 -29.22 -2.98 -28.09
N PHE A 353 -28.48 -1.95 -28.52
CA PHE A 353 -28.59 -0.60 -27.95
C PHE A 353 -29.96 0.06 -28.21
N GLN A 354 -30.56 -0.23 -29.37
CA GLN A 354 -31.92 0.23 -29.72
C GLN A 354 -33.01 -0.49 -28.91
N GLN A 355 -32.76 -1.73 -28.50
CA GLN A 355 -33.71 -2.55 -27.75
C GLN A 355 -33.54 -2.46 -26.21
N ALA A 356 -32.43 -1.89 -25.72
CA ALA A 356 -32.16 -1.75 -24.29
C ALA A 356 -33.17 -0.81 -23.61
N PRO A 357 -33.99 -1.30 -22.66
CA PRO A 357 -35.10 -0.55 -22.07
C PRO A 357 -34.70 0.48 -20.99
N ASP A 358 -33.49 0.40 -20.41
CA ASP A 358 -33.04 1.37 -19.40
C ASP A 358 -31.66 1.99 -19.69
N GLU A 359 -31.43 3.14 -19.06
CA GLU A 359 -30.25 3.99 -19.21
C GLU A 359 -28.98 3.36 -18.63
N ARG A 360 -29.11 2.47 -17.63
CA ARG A 360 -28.01 1.75 -16.99
C ARG A 360 -27.42 0.68 -17.91
N GLN A 361 -28.26 -0.03 -18.64
CA GLN A 361 -27.83 -1.02 -19.65
C GLN A 361 -27.14 -0.34 -20.85
N ARG A 362 -27.62 0.83 -21.26
CA ARG A 362 -26.97 1.66 -22.28
C ARG A 362 -25.61 2.19 -21.81
N SER A 363 -25.50 2.57 -20.54
CA SER A 363 -24.23 3.01 -19.95
C SER A 363 -23.19 1.88 -19.89
N CYS A 364 -23.58 0.67 -19.48
CA CYS A 364 -22.70 -0.50 -19.50
C CYS A 364 -22.22 -0.88 -20.91
N LEU A 365 -23.07 -0.70 -21.94
CA LEU A 365 -22.68 -0.90 -23.34
C LEU A 365 -21.66 0.13 -23.82
N ILE A 366 -21.80 1.38 -23.39
CA ILE A 366 -20.85 2.45 -23.70
C ILE A 366 -19.49 2.17 -23.03
N GLU A 367 -19.49 1.74 -21.76
CA GLU A 367 -18.26 1.31 -21.08
C GLU A 367 -17.59 0.12 -21.78
N LEU A 368 -18.35 -0.88 -22.22
CA LEU A 368 -17.85 -2.02 -22.99
C LEU A 368 -17.25 -1.61 -24.35
N LEU A 369 -17.87 -0.66 -25.05
CA LEU A 369 -17.36 -0.09 -26.29
C LEU A 369 -16.05 0.68 -26.07
N ILE A 370 -15.98 1.49 -25.01
CA ILE A 370 -14.78 2.23 -24.62
C ILE A 370 -13.64 1.26 -24.27
N TYR A 371 -13.93 0.23 -23.46
CA TYR A 371 -12.94 -0.79 -23.10
C TYR A 371 -12.44 -1.60 -24.32
N SER A 372 -13.32 -1.89 -25.27
CA SER A 372 -12.95 -2.60 -26.51
C SER A 372 -12.03 -1.76 -27.40
N LEU A 373 -12.24 -0.44 -27.42
CA LEU A 373 -11.40 0.52 -28.14
C LEU A 373 -10.03 0.72 -27.46
N VAL A 374 -9.99 0.74 -26.13
CA VAL A 374 -8.74 0.79 -25.35
C VAL A 374 -7.91 -0.49 -25.51
N LEU A 375 -8.55 -1.64 -25.63
CA LEU A 375 -7.87 -2.92 -25.90
C LEU A 375 -7.32 -3.00 -27.33
N LEU A 376 -7.97 -2.38 -28.31
CA LEU A 376 -7.44 -2.24 -29.67
C LEU A 376 -6.19 -1.35 -29.71
N ASP A 377 -6.08 -0.34 -28.83
CA ASP A 377 -4.90 0.53 -28.68
C ASP A 377 -3.65 -0.24 -28.18
N GLY A 378 -3.83 -1.41 -27.57
CA GLY A 378 -2.76 -2.26 -27.04
C GLY A 378 -2.14 -3.26 -28.03
N THR A 379 -2.64 -3.35 -29.27
CA THR A 379 -2.28 -4.47 -30.19
C THR A 379 -1.59 -4.09 -31.51
N THR A 380 -1.27 -2.82 -31.77
CA THR A 380 -0.65 -2.45 -33.05
C THR A 380 0.89 -2.59 -33.02
N LEU A 381 1.40 -3.71 -33.55
CA LEU A 381 2.72 -3.77 -34.19
C LEU A 381 2.56 -3.20 -35.61
N GLU A 382 2.61 -1.88 -35.77
CA GLU A 382 2.61 -1.24 -37.10
C GLU A 382 3.88 -0.41 -37.34
N PRO A 383 4.44 -0.42 -38.57
CA PRO A 383 5.81 -0.01 -38.83
C PRO A 383 6.04 1.51 -38.89
N THR A 384 5.01 2.36 -38.89
CA THR A 384 5.21 3.82 -38.71
C THR A 384 4.09 4.48 -37.91
N TRP A 385 4.51 5.33 -36.96
CA TRP A 385 3.66 6.02 -35.99
C TRP A 385 2.60 6.96 -36.62
N GLU A 386 2.86 7.51 -37.81
CA GLU A 386 1.97 8.44 -38.51
C GLU A 386 0.70 7.79 -39.07
N GLU A 387 0.77 6.53 -39.50
CA GLU A 387 -0.37 5.81 -40.07
C GLU A 387 -1.36 5.38 -38.97
N GLY A 388 -0.83 4.90 -37.84
CA GLY A 388 -1.60 4.64 -36.63
C GLY A 388 -2.20 5.92 -36.02
N ARG A 389 -1.53 7.08 -36.13
CA ARG A 389 -2.09 8.38 -35.71
C ARG A 389 -3.26 8.80 -36.60
N THR A 390 -3.13 8.67 -37.91
CA THR A 390 -4.18 9.05 -38.87
C THR A 390 -5.45 8.20 -38.70
N ARG A 391 -5.30 6.88 -38.46
CA ARG A 391 -6.44 5.99 -38.20
C ARG A 391 -7.09 6.25 -36.84
N ARG A 392 -6.32 6.60 -35.80
CA ARG A 392 -6.83 7.01 -34.49
C ARG A 392 -7.67 8.29 -34.58
N THR A 393 -7.18 9.31 -35.27
CA THR A 393 -7.95 10.54 -35.52
C THR A 393 -9.26 10.23 -36.24
N ARG A 394 -9.23 9.34 -37.24
CA ARG A 394 -10.44 8.94 -37.99
C ARG A 394 -11.45 8.14 -37.16
N ALA A 395 -10.98 7.27 -36.27
CA ALA A 395 -11.83 6.50 -35.36
C ALA A 395 -12.52 7.40 -34.33
N VAL A 396 -11.79 8.38 -33.79
CA VAL A 396 -12.34 9.40 -32.89
C VAL A 396 -13.31 10.32 -33.62
N GLU A 397 -12.99 10.77 -34.84
CA GLU A 397 -13.89 11.56 -35.68
C GLU A 397 -15.21 10.83 -35.95
N GLU A 398 -15.17 9.52 -36.22
CA GLU A 398 -16.37 8.75 -36.53
C GLU A 398 -17.19 8.38 -35.28
N LEU A 399 -16.52 8.24 -34.12
CA LEU A 399 -17.19 8.14 -32.83
C LEU A 399 -17.91 9.45 -32.47
N LEU A 400 -17.24 10.60 -32.68
CA LEU A 400 -17.84 11.92 -32.52
C LEU A 400 -18.95 12.18 -33.53
N ARG A 401 -18.85 11.66 -34.75
CA ARG A 401 -19.93 11.73 -35.76
C ARG A 401 -21.15 10.91 -35.35
N LEU A 402 -20.94 9.70 -34.81
CA LEU A 402 -21.99 8.84 -34.27
C LEU A 402 -22.67 9.47 -33.05
N LEU A 403 -21.90 10.08 -32.15
CA LEU A 403 -22.41 10.83 -31.00
C LEU A 403 -23.18 12.09 -31.45
N ASN A 404 -22.72 12.80 -32.48
CA ASN A 404 -23.43 13.96 -33.05
C ASN A 404 -24.74 13.59 -33.77
N THR A 405 -24.85 12.40 -34.36
CA THR A 405 -26.11 11.95 -34.98
C THR A 405 -27.20 11.58 -33.97
N LEU A 406 -26.89 11.51 -32.67
CA LEU A 406 -27.83 11.16 -31.59
C LEU A 406 -28.54 12.40 -30.98
N GLU A 407 -28.72 13.48 -31.75
CA GLU A 407 -29.40 14.74 -31.38
C GLU A 407 -28.84 15.46 -30.13
N TRP A 408 -27.51 15.55 -30.02
CA TRP A 408 -26.85 16.42 -29.04
C TRP A 408 -26.05 17.51 -29.76
N SER A 409 -26.71 18.44 -30.45
CA SER A 409 -26.00 19.60 -31.01
C SER A 409 -26.84 20.88 -30.99
N SER A 410 -26.46 21.83 -30.13
CA SER A 410 -26.52 23.24 -30.50
C SER A 410 -25.35 23.95 -29.85
N THR A 411 -24.62 24.70 -30.68
CA THR A 411 -23.54 25.66 -30.36
C THR A 411 -22.13 25.11 -30.13
N TRP A 412 -21.50 24.53 -31.15
CA TRP A 412 -20.04 24.52 -31.29
C TRP A 412 -19.66 25.07 -32.68
N SER A 413 -19.06 26.26 -32.73
CA SER A 413 -18.38 26.79 -33.93
C SER A 413 -17.02 27.32 -33.53
N ALA A 414 -15.95 26.67 -33.99
CA ALA A 414 -14.58 27.07 -33.76
C ALA A 414 -14.07 28.04 -34.86
N ARG A 415 -13.19 28.97 -34.48
CA ARG A 415 -12.22 29.62 -35.38
C ARG A 415 -10.81 29.38 -34.84
N PRO A 416 -9.84 28.96 -35.67
CA PRO A 416 -8.43 28.96 -35.31
C PRO A 416 -7.79 30.27 -35.79
N ASP A 417 -6.89 30.86 -35.01
CA ASP A 417 -5.68 31.50 -35.53
C ASP A 417 -4.73 31.90 -34.40
N HIS A 418 -3.44 31.76 -34.71
CA HIS A 418 -2.21 32.09 -33.95
C HIS A 418 -1.72 31.06 -32.94
N VAL A 419 -0.63 30.34 -33.29
CA VAL A 419 0.72 30.57 -32.75
C VAL A 419 1.74 29.96 -33.73
N GLN A 420 2.76 30.73 -34.09
CA GLN A 420 3.95 30.28 -34.83
C GLN A 420 5.19 30.38 -33.92
N ILE A 421 5.96 29.28 -33.91
CA ILE A 421 7.43 29.14 -33.74
C ILE A 421 8.03 29.36 -32.34
N VAL A 422 8.51 28.27 -31.69
CA VAL A 422 9.91 27.94 -31.25
C VAL A 422 9.91 26.55 -30.54
N GLY A 423 10.79 25.61 -30.94
CA GLY A 423 11.31 24.43 -30.18
C GLY A 423 10.39 23.21 -29.91
N GLN A 424 10.65 22.04 -30.53
CA GLN A 424 9.64 21.00 -30.82
C GLN A 424 9.53 19.78 -29.87
N GLU A 425 10.41 19.59 -28.87
CA GLU A 425 10.38 18.36 -28.03
C GLU A 425 9.82 18.53 -26.61
N GLU A 426 9.82 19.74 -26.05
CA GLU A 426 9.22 20.00 -24.71
C GLU A 426 7.76 20.52 -24.78
N GLN A 427 7.30 20.94 -25.97
CA GLN A 427 5.96 21.54 -26.14
C GLN A 427 4.81 20.54 -26.14
N THR A 428 5.03 19.26 -26.40
CA THR A 428 3.96 18.26 -26.60
C THR A 428 3.29 17.83 -25.30
N THR A 429 4.05 17.62 -24.23
CA THR A 429 3.50 17.33 -22.89
C THR A 429 2.87 18.58 -22.27
N ILE A 430 3.50 19.75 -22.49
CA ILE A 430 2.99 21.05 -22.05
C ILE A 430 1.67 21.38 -22.78
N ALA A 431 1.56 21.13 -24.07
CA ALA A 431 0.33 21.36 -24.84
C ALA A 431 -0.80 20.43 -24.39
N HIS A 432 -0.51 19.17 -24.03
CA HIS A 432 -1.53 18.23 -23.57
C HIS A 432 -2.05 18.58 -22.16
N ILE A 433 -1.17 18.92 -21.23
CA ILE A 433 -1.55 19.36 -19.87
C ILE A 433 -2.24 20.74 -19.92
N ALA A 434 -1.75 21.68 -20.74
CA ALA A 434 -2.40 22.97 -20.94
C ALA A 434 -3.75 22.85 -21.64
N PHE A 435 -3.93 21.87 -22.54
CA PHE A 435 -5.20 21.57 -23.19
C PHE A 435 -6.22 21.00 -22.20
N GLU A 436 -5.83 20.04 -21.34
CA GLU A 436 -6.68 19.50 -20.28
C GLU A 436 -7.07 20.56 -19.25
N LEU A 437 -6.11 21.38 -18.81
CA LEU A 437 -6.38 22.49 -17.89
C LEU A 437 -7.22 23.60 -18.52
N ALA A 438 -7.03 23.91 -19.81
CA ALA A 438 -7.87 24.85 -20.54
C ALA A 438 -9.29 24.32 -20.74
N ASN A 439 -9.48 23.01 -20.95
CA ASN A 439 -10.79 22.40 -21.03
C ASN A 439 -11.51 22.46 -19.67
N ILE A 440 -10.82 22.12 -18.58
CA ILE A 440 -11.37 22.24 -17.22
C ILE A 440 -11.71 23.70 -16.89
N HIS A 441 -10.81 24.64 -17.19
CA HIS A 441 -11.04 26.07 -16.95
C HIS A 441 -12.18 26.63 -17.83
N ASN A 442 -12.28 26.25 -19.10
CA ASN A 442 -13.35 26.71 -20.01
C ASN A 442 -14.71 26.09 -19.68
N VAL A 443 -14.74 24.91 -19.05
CA VAL A 443 -15.95 24.31 -18.48
C VAL A 443 -16.37 25.02 -17.18
N LEU A 444 -15.42 25.46 -16.35
CA LEU A 444 -15.69 26.06 -15.04
C LEU A 444 -15.90 27.59 -15.06
N ALA A 445 -15.25 28.33 -15.96
CA ALA A 445 -15.32 29.80 -16.00
C ALA A 445 -16.73 30.36 -16.28
N PRO A 446 -17.57 29.76 -17.15
CA PRO A 446 -18.97 30.17 -17.31
C PRO A 446 -19.88 29.75 -16.14
N ALA A 447 -19.53 28.69 -15.40
CA ALA A 447 -20.31 28.19 -14.27
C ALA A 447 -20.18 29.06 -13.01
N VAL A 448 -19.10 29.86 -12.90
CA VAL A 448 -18.76 30.65 -11.71
C VAL A 448 -18.91 32.17 -11.93
N GLY A 449 -19.11 32.64 -13.17
CA GLY A 449 -19.14 34.06 -13.52
C GLY A 449 -20.51 34.62 -13.97
N THR A 450 -21.19 35.30 -13.05
CA THR A 450 -22.19 36.38 -13.29
C THR A 450 -23.36 36.10 -14.25
N PHE A 451 -24.32 35.24 -13.87
CA PHE A 451 -25.77 35.36 -14.17
C PHE A 451 -26.55 34.51 -13.14
N PRO A 452 -27.83 34.81 -12.82
CA PRO A 452 -28.53 34.12 -11.75
C PRO A 452 -28.98 32.73 -12.21
N ARG A 453 -28.41 31.71 -11.55
CA ARG A 453 -28.73 30.26 -11.58
C ARG A 453 -28.45 29.52 -12.90
N PRO A 454 -27.33 28.77 -12.98
CA PRO A 454 -27.21 27.67 -13.94
C PRO A 454 -27.97 26.44 -13.41
N HIS A 455 -28.90 25.92 -14.21
CA HIS A 455 -29.71 24.73 -13.89
C HIS A 455 -28.96 23.39 -14.03
N ALA A 456 -27.67 23.38 -14.40
CA ALA A 456 -26.99 22.19 -14.92
C ALA A 456 -26.19 21.36 -13.90
N LEU A 457 -26.07 21.78 -12.62
CA LEU A 457 -25.36 21.02 -11.58
C LEU A 457 -26.15 21.07 -10.26
N GLN A 458 -27.29 20.38 -10.19
CA GLN A 458 -28.09 20.28 -8.96
C GLN A 458 -27.78 19.03 -8.13
N ASN A 459 -27.06 18.04 -8.67
CA ASN A 459 -26.76 16.82 -7.94
C ASN A 459 -25.46 16.99 -7.13
N GLU A 460 -25.57 16.87 -5.81
CA GLU A 460 -24.46 16.82 -4.86
C GLU A 460 -23.41 15.76 -5.25
N GLN A 461 -23.85 14.64 -5.85
CA GLN A 461 -22.96 13.59 -6.34
C GLN A 461 -22.07 14.07 -7.51
N ASP A 462 -22.60 14.87 -8.43
CA ASP A 462 -21.84 15.37 -9.58
C ASP A 462 -20.76 16.37 -9.13
N MET A 463 -21.09 17.23 -8.16
CA MET A 463 -20.14 18.16 -7.52
C MET A 463 -19.06 17.44 -6.70
N ARG A 464 -19.42 16.35 -6.01
CA ARG A 464 -18.46 15.49 -5.30
C ARG A 464 -17.53 14.74 -6.27
N HIS A 465 -18.07 14.24 -7.38
CA HIS A 465 -17.29 13.57 -8.41
C HIS A 465 -16.29 14.52 -9.07
N LEU A 466 -16.72 15.74 -9.41
CA LEU A 466 -15.86 16.81 -9.91
C LEU A 466 -14.75 17.19 -8.92
N THR A 467 -15.08 17.31 -7.63
CA THR A 467 -14.10 17.61 -6.58
C THR A 467 -13.04 16.51 -6.47
N ARG A 468 -13.45 15.24 -6.59
CA ARG A 468 -12.54 14.09 -6.59
C ARG A 468 -11.61 14.07 -7.80
N LEU A 469 -12.15 14.27 -9.01
CA LEU A 469 -11.35 14.32 -10.24
C LEU A 469 -10.32 15.45 -10.20
N LEU A 470 -10.68 16.62 -9.65
CA LEU A 470 -9.75 17.74 -9.46
C LEU A 470 -8.62 17.39 -8.48
N PHE A 471 -8.92 16.69 -7.39
CA PHE A 471 -7.91 16.22 -6.43
C PHE A 471 -6.94 15.22 -7.06
N GLU A 472 -7.46 14.21 -7.76
CA GLU A 472 -6.66 13.19 -8.45
C GLU A 472 -5.76 13.82 -9.53
N THR A 473 -6.24 14.88 -10.20
CA THR A 473 -5.46 15.63 -11.21
C THR A 473 -4.33 16.43 -10.57
N VAL A 474 -4.56 17.06 -9.41
CA VAL A 474 -3.52 17.78 -8.65
C VAL A 474 -2.45 16.81 -8.14
N GLU A 475 -2.84 15.63 -7.67
CA GLU A 475 -1.89 14.60 -7.23
C GLU A 475 -1.05 14.03 -8.39
N ARG A 476 -1.65 13.82 -9.56
CA ARG A 476 -0.92 13.40 -10.77
C ARG A 476 0.09 14.44 -11.23
N LEU A 477 -0.23 15.73 -11.12
CA LEU A 477 0.70 16.82 -11.42
C LEU A 477 1.91 16.83 -10.47
N ASP A 478 1.70 16.57 -9.18
CA ASP A 478 2.79 16.47 -8.19
C ASP A 478 3.70 15.24 -8.43
N ALA A 479 3.19 14.18 -9.08
CA ALA A 479 3.96 12.96 -9.39
C ALA A 479 4.85 13.08 -10.65
N THR A 480 4.55 13.99 -11.57
CA THR A 480 5.32 14.16 -12.80
C THR A 480 6.50 15.11 -12.58
N HIS A 481 7.69 14.55 -12.36
CA HIS A 481 8.94 15.31 -12.23
C HIS A 481 9.44 15.76 -13.62
N ILE A 482 8.89 16.88 -14.12
CA ILE A 482 9.40 17.57 -15.30
C ILE A 482 10.04 18.88 -14.83
N ASP A 483 11.28 19.12 -15.26
CA ASP A 483 12.09 20.29 -14.89
C ASP A 483 11.53 21.55 -15.59
N MET A 484 10.45 22.09 -15.00
CA MET A 484 9.68 23.21 -15.53
C MET A 484 10.02 24.53 -14.84
N ASP A 485 9.79 25.64 -15.54
CA ASP A 485 9.93 26.99 -15.01
C ASP A 485 8.96 27.23 -13.84
N TRP A 486 9.49 27.17 -12.62
CA TRP A 486 8.77 26.98 -11.34
C TRP A 486 7.69 28.03 -11.03
N ALA A 487 7.67 29.18 -11.71
CA ALA A 487 6.75 30.26 -11.42
C ALA A 487 5.32 29.99 -11.95
N HIS A 488 5.20 29.45 -13.17
CA HIS A 488 3.88 29.25 -13.79
C HIS A 488 3.14 28.06 -13.17
N ALA A 489 3.83 26.93 -12.98
CA ALA A 489 3.29 25.73 -12.33
C ALA A 489 2.80 25.99 -10.90
N ARG A 490 3.54 26.78 -10.12
CA ARG A 490 3.12 27.19 -8.77
C ARG A 490 1.88 28.06 -8.78
N ASN A 491 1.70 28.90 -9.80
CA ASN A 491 0.55 29.77 -9.90
C ASN A 491 -0.72 28.99 -10.30
N GLU A 492 -0.61 28.09 -11.27
CA GLU A 492 -1.70 27.18 -11.65
C GLU A 492 -2.09 26.23 -10.51
N ARG A 493 -1.11 25.67 -9.78
CA ARG A 493 -1.37 24.91 -8.54
C ARG A 493 -2.13 25.74 -7.52
N ARG A 494 -1.72 26.99 -7.29
CA ARG A 494 -2.38 27.89 -6.34
C ARG A 494 -3.82 28.18 -6.76
N ASN A 495 -4.09 28.28 -8.05
CA ASN A 495 -5.43 28.50 -8.59
C ASN A 495 -6.31 27.24 -8.47
N ALA A 496 -5.76 26.06 -8.79
CA ALA A 496 -6.46 24.78 -8.62
C ALA A 496 -6.83 24.51 -7.15
N VAL A 497 -5.90 24.73 -6.22
CA VAL A 497 -6.16 24.61 -4.77
C VAL A 497 -7.23 25.60 -4.30
N LYS A 498 -7.23 26.83 -4.81
CA LYS A 498 -8.29 27.81 -4.50
C LYS A 498 -9.65 27.38 -5.05
N ALA A 499 -9.71 26.81 -6.25
CA ALA A 499 -10.94 26.31 -6.86
C ALA A 499 -11.50 25.12 -6.08
N VAL A 500 -10.65 24.17 -5.69
CA VAL A 500 -11.04 23.04 -4.82
C VAL A 500 -11.57 23.55 -3.48
N GLN A 501 -10.88 24.50 -2.84
CA GLN A 501 -11.35 25.08 -1.58
C GLN A 501 -12.69 25.82 -1.73
N GLN A 502 -12.92 26.51 -2.85
CA GLN A 502 -14.20 27.18 -3.11
C GLN A 502 -15.34 26.18 -3.35
N LEU A 503 -15.08 25.08 -4.06
CA LEU A 503 -16.06 23.99 -4.24
C LEU A 503 -16.36 23.31 -2.90
N GLN A 504 -15.35 23.03 -2.10
CA GLN A 504 -15.50 22.48 -0.75
C GLN A 504 -16.38 23.39 0.12
N ASN A 505 -16.10 24.69 0.16
CA ASN A 505 -16.88 25.66 0.92
C ASN A 505 -18.34 25.79 0.41
N THR A 506 -18.58 25.49 -0.87
CA THR A 506 -19.92 25.48 -1.46
C THR A 506 -20.68 24.20 -1.11
N LEU A 507 -19.97 23.06 -1.09
CA LEU A 507 -20.46 21.76 -0.62
C LEU A 507 -20.85 21.80 0.86
N ASP A 508 -20.03 22.44 1.71
CA ASP A 508 -20.31 22.61 3.13
C ASP A 508 -21.51 23.54 3.41
N GLY A 509 -22.00 24.27 2.39
CA GLY A 509 -23.16 25.16 2.47
C GLY A 509 -24.49 24.53 2.05
N PHE A 510 -24.50 23.27 1.55
CA PHE A 510 -25.75 22.57 1.28
C PHE A 510 -26.43 22.19 2.61
N PRO A 511 -27.75 22.39 2.75
CA PRO A 511 -28.46 21.91 3.93
C PRO A 511 -28.26 20.39 4.01
N THR A 512 -27.70 19.93 5.14
CA THR A 512 -27.60 18.50 5.44
C THR A 512 -28.96 17.85 5.21
N CYS A 513 -28.96 16.65 4.62
CA CYS A 513 -30.20 15.90 4.41
C CYS A 513 -30.97 15.85 5.74
N THR A 514 -32.28 16.09 5.71
CA THR A 514 -33.13 16.16 6.91
C THR A 514 -32.99 14.92 7.81
N GLU A 515 -32.61 13.80 7.21
CA GLU A 515 -32.34 12.53 7.89
C GLU A 515 -31.01 12.56 8.67
N GLU A 516 -29.92 13.06 8.09
CA GLU A 516 -28.63 13.23 8.81
C GLU A 516 -28.81 14.15 10.01
N GLN A 517 -29.57 15.24 9.85
CA GLN A 517 -29.83 16.17 10.93
C GLN A 517 -30.67 15.53 12.06
N ALA A 518 -31.64 14.68 11.73
CA ALA A 518 -32.40 13.92 12.71
C ALA A 518 -31.50 12.94 13.48
N THR A 519 -30.61 12.24 12.78
CA THR A 519 -29.62 11.33 13.39
C THR A 519 -28.63 12.06 14.29
N LEU A 520 -28.14 13.23 13.87
CA LEU A 520 -27.30 14.10 14.69
C LEU A 520 -28.02 14.55 15.97
N GLN A 521 -29.30 14.89 15.87
CA GLN A 521 -30.11 15.22 17.05
C GLN A 521 -30.27 14.02 17.99
N THR A 522 -30.47 12.80 17.46
CA THR A 522 -30.51 11.58 18.28
C THR A 522 -29.20 11.38 19.03
N ILE A 523 -28.05 11.46 18.36
CA ILE A 523 -26.72 11.32 18.98
C ILE A 523 -26.49 12.40 20.03
N ALA A 524 -26.81 13.66 19.72
CA ALA A 524 -26.65 14.78 20.64
C ALA A 524 -27.55 14.64 21.89
N SER A 525 -28.76 14.09 21.73
CA SER A 525 -29.66 13.83 22.85
C SER A 525 -29.15 12.73 23.78
N GLU A 526 -28.60 11.63 23.22
CA GLU A 526 -27.98 10.57 24.02
C GLU A 526 -26.70 11.03 24.72
N ARG A 527 -25.85 11.81 24.03
CA ARG A 527 -24.67 12.42 24.66
C ARG A 527 -25.04 13.34 25.81
N SER A 528 -26.07 14.17 25.65
CA SER A 528 -26.59 15.03 26.72
C SER A 528 -27.14 14.21 27.90
N ARG A 529 -27.76 13.06 27.62
CA ARG A 529 -28.24 12.12 28.64
C ARG A 529 -27.09 11.47 29.42
N ILE A 530 -26.01 11.08 28.74
CA ILE A 530 -24.78 10.56 29.36
C ILE A 530 -24.19 11.63 30.30
N GLN A 531 -24.07 12.87 29.82
CA GLN A 531 -23.49 13.98 30.58
C GLN A 531 -24.31 14.36 31.81
N SER A 532 -25.64 14.36 31.69
CA SER A 532 -26.54 14.75 32.80
C SER A 532 -26.76 13.66 33.84
N LEU A 533 -26.75 12.38 33.44
CA LEU A 533 -27.06 11.26 34.33
C LEU A 533 -25.82 10.49 34.79
N LEU A 534 -24.94 10.12 33.86
CA LEU A 534 -23.86 9.16 34.14
C LEU A 534 -22.61 9.83 34.70
N VAL A 535 -22.26 11.02 34.20
CA VAL A 535 -21.10 11.76 34.73
C VAL A 535 -21.25 12.06 36.24
N PRO A 536 -22.38 12.58 36.74
CA PRO A 536 -22.55 12.80 38.18
C PRO A 536 -22.57 11.49 38.98
N ALA A 537 -23.15 10.42 38.44
CA ALA A 537 -23.21 9.12 39.11
C ALA A 537 -21.82 8.50 39.28
N VAL A 538 -21.00 8.50 38.23
CA VAL A 538 -19.60 8.03 38.28
C VAL A 538 -18.79 8.89 39.25
N ASN A 539 -18.94 10.22 39.20
CA ASN A 539 -18.24 11.12 40.12
C ASN A 539 -18.63 10.87 41.59
N ALA A 540 -19.91 10.63 41.86
CA ALA A 540 -20.39 10.29 43.20
C ALA A 540 -19.86 8.92 43.66
N TYR A 541 -19.75 7.96 42.74
CA TYR A 541 -19.22 6.63 43.04
C TYR A 541 -17.73 6.64 43.39
N GLN A 542 -16.91 7.51 42.78
CA GLN A 542 -15.46 7.55 43.04
C GLN A 542 -15.08 7.79 44.52
N GLY A 543 -16.01 8.27 45.35
CA GLY A 543 -15.84 8.37 46.81
C GLY A 543 -16.49 7.25 47.63
N SER A 544 -17.13 6.27 46.99
CA SER A 544 -17.93 5.22 47.64
C SER A 544 -17.40 3.83 47.28
N SER A 545 -17.28 2.95 48.27
CA SER A 545 -16.92 1.53 48.06
C SER A 545 -18.14 0.65 47.77
N ASN A 546 -19.27 1.21 47.34
CA ASN A 546 -20.52 0.47 47.21
C ASN A 546 -20.58 -0.32 45.89
N GLU A 547 -20.14 -1.57 45.91
CA GLU A 547 -20.11 -2.45 44.73
C GLU A 547 -21.45 -2.53 43.98
N ARG A 548 -22.60 -2.46 44.68
CA ARG A 548 -23.91 -2.47 44.03
C ARG A 548 -24.13 -1.24 43.15
N GLU A 549 -23.65 -0.09 43.60
CA GLU A 549 -23.74 1.15 42.83
C GLU A 549 -22.80 1.10 41.63
N ARG A 550 -21.61 0.46 41.77
CA ARG A 550 -20.70 0.21 40.65
C ARG A 550 -21.38 -0.58 39.54
N VAL A 551 -21.98 -1.72 39.89
CA VAL A 551 -22.68 -2.58 38.92
C VAL A 551 -23.84 -1.84 38.27
N ARG A 552 -24.63 -1.09 39.04
CA ARG A 552 -25.73 -0.27 38.52
C ARG A 552 -25.23 0.77 37.50
N ILE A 553 -24.16 1.50 37.80
CA ILE A 553 -23.61 2.52 36.91
C ILE A 553 -23.00 1.87 35.66
N SER A 554 -22.29 0.75 35.82
CA SER A 554 -21.74 -0.02 34.71
C SER A 554 -22.81 -0.47 33.72
N GLU A 555 -23.92 -1.01 34.24
CA GLU A 555 -25.09 -1.40 33.44
C GLU A 555 -25.70 -0.19 32.68
N MET A 556 -25.82 0.97 33.34
CA MET A 556 -26.33 2.17 32.66
C MET A 556 -25.38 2.70 31.58
N LEU A 557 -24.06 2.56 31.76
CA LEU A 557 -23.06 2.89 30.73
C LEU A 557 -23.14 1.91 29.55
N PHE A 558 -23.30 0.62 29.82
CA PHE A 558 -23.49 -0.41 28.80
C PHE A 558 -24.74 -0.14 27.95
N GLN A 559 -25.89 0.12 28.58
CA GLN A 559 -27.11 0.50 27.87
C GLN A 559 -26.97 1.79 27.04
N ALA A 560 -26.09 2.71 27.44
CA ALA A 560 -25.81 3.91 26.64
C ALA A 560 -24.98 3.58 25.39
N LEU A 561 -24.02 2.66 25.48
CA LEU A 561 -23.28 2.16 24.32
C LEU A 561 -24.21 1.46 23.34
N GLU A 562 -25.09 0.57 23.81
CA GLU A 562 -26.05 -0.12 22.95
C GLU A 562 -26.96 0.85 22.19
N ARG A 563 -27.43 1.93 22.85
CA ARG A 563 -28.24 2.96 22.19
C ARG A 563 -27.45 3.74 21.14
N LEU A 564 -26.18 4.05 21.40
CA LEU A 564 -25.30 4.71 20.44
C LEU A 564 -24.96 3.81 19.24
N ASP A 565 -24.71 2.52 19.48
CA ASP A 565 -24.41 1.53 18.43
C ASP A 565 -25.63 1.20 17.58
N GLY A 566 -26.83 1.26 18.15
CA GLY A 566 -28.11 1.12 17.43
C GLY A 566 -28.43 2.27 16.48
N VAL A 567 -27.69 3.40 16.53
CA VAL A 567 -27.86 4.51 15.58
C VAL A 567 -27.28 4.11 14.23
N ALA A 568 -28.17 3.79 13.27
CA ALA A 568 -27.81 3.51 11.88
C ALA A 568 -27.19 4.76 11.23
N LEU A 569 -26.00 4.60 10.65
CA LEU A 569 -25.26 5.67 9.98
C LEU A 569 -25.06 5.31 8.51
N GLU A 570 -25.45 6.20 7.61
CA GLU A 570 -25.16 6.04 6.20
C GLU A 570 -23.67 6.27 5.88
N SER A 571 -23.23 5.74 4.73
CA SER A 571 -21.82 5.78 4.37
C SER A 571 -21.28 7.19 4.14
N ALA A 572 -22.16 8.14 3.84
CA ALA A 572 -21.85 9.53 3.52
C ALA A 572 -21.88 10.49 4.73
N TRP A 573 -22.47 10.11 5.88
CA TRP A 573 -22.69 11.01 7.02
C TRP A 573 -21.49 11.08 7.96
N ASN A 574 -20.42 11.70 7.49
CA ASN A 574 -19.16 11.80 8.23
C ASN A 574 -19.31 12.59 9.54
N GLN A 575 -20.17 13.61 9.58
CA GLN A 575 -20.40 14.38 10.79
C GLN A 575 -21.08 13.53 11.87
N ALA A 576 -22.14 12.79 11.51
CA ALA A 576 -22.84 11.90 12.45
C ALA A 576 -21.92 10.80 13.02
N ARG A 577 -21.02 10.23 12.21
CA ARG A 577 -20.01 9.27 12.68
C ARG A 577 -19.05 9.88 13.69
N ASN A 578 -18.57 11.09 13.43
CA ASN A 578 -17.64 11.78 14.32
C ASN A 578 -18.30 12.08 15.67
N GLU A 579 -19.54 12.57 15.66
CA GLU A 579 -20.31 12.81 16.90
C GLU A 579 -20.60 11.51 17.66
N ARG A 580 -20.96 10.41 16.96
CA ARG A 580 -21.14 9.10 17.59
C ARG A 580 -19.85 8.62 18.25
N ARG A 581 -18.70 8.70 17.55
CA ARG A 581 -17.39 8.33 18.11
C ARG A 581 -17.05 9.17 19.34
N ALA A 582 -17.32 10.47 19.32
CA ALA A 582 -17.10 11.32 20.48
C ALA A 582 -17.95 10.89 21.69
N ALA A 583 -19.23 10.57 21.48
CA ALA A 583 -20.10 10.07 22.53
C ALA A 583 -19.66 8.69 23.07
N VAL A 584 -19.24 7.77 22.21
CA VAL A 584 -18.71 6.45 22.60
C VAL A 584 -17.43 6.61 23.44
N ASN A 585 -16.50 7.47 23.02
CA ASN A 585 -15.28 7.74 23.77
C ASN A 585 -15.57 8.34 25.16
N GLU A 586 -16.60 9.16 25.29
CA GLU A 586 -17.05 9.71 26.56
C GLU A 586 -17.54 8.60 27.51
N VAL A 587 -18.32 7.63 27.00
CA VAL A 587 -18.76 6.47 27.79
C VAL A 587 -17.58 5.58 28.19
N GLN A 588 -16.65 5.29 27.27
CA GLN A 588 -15.45 4.48 27.59
C GLN A 588 -14.59 5.15 28.66
N THR A 589 -14.44 6.47 28.60
CA THR A 589 -13.72 7.23 29.63
C THR A 589 -14.39 7.09 30.99
N LEU A 590 -15.73 7.08 31.05
CA LEU A 590 -16.48 6.85 32.28
C LEU A 590 -16.35 5.41 32.80
N GLN A 591 -16.35 4.41 31.91
CA GLN A 591 -16.09 3.01 32.29
C GLN A 591 -14.69 2.82 32.88
N ASN A 592 -13.67 3.33 32.21
CA ASN A 592 -12.28 3.24 32.70
C ASN A 592 -12.14 3.88 34.09
N ARG A 593 -12.85 4.99 34.35
CA ARG A 593 -12.89 5.65 35.66
C ARG A 593 -13.64 4.87 36.73
N LEU A 594 -14.59 4.03 36.34
CA LEU A 594 -15.39 3.18 37.24
C LEU A 594 -14.65 1.88 37.58
N GLU A 595 -13.88 1.34 36.64
CA GLU A 595 -13.08 0.13 36.79
C GLU A 595 -11.75 0.39 37.51
N SER A 596 -11.19 1.58 37.34
CA SER A 596 -10.01 1.99 38.09
C SER A 596 -10.31 1.91 39.58
N PRO A 597 -9.52 1.16 40.38
CA PRO A 597 -9.71 1.12 41.82
C PRO A 597 -9.66 2.56 42.36
N PRO A 598 -10.48 2.91 43.38
CA PRO A 598 -10.41 4.22 43.99
C PRO A 598 -8.94 4.48 44.36
N PRO A 599 -8.35 5.62 43.98
CA PRO A 599 -6.93 5.87 44.23
C PRO A 599 -6.70 5.70 45.73
N SER A 600 -6.05 4.61 46.09
CA SER A 600 -5.61 4.38 47.46
C SER A 600 -4.69 5.55 47.79
N ASN A 601 -5.04 6.35 48.78
CA ASN A 601 -4.23 7.48 49.25
C ASN A 601 -2.87 7.06 49.86
N GLU A 602 -2.41 5.82 49.61
CA GLU A 602 -1.04 5.40 49.86
C GLU A 602 -0.21 5.72 48.60
N PRO A 603 0.86 6.54 48.70
CA PRO A 603 1.71 6.82 47.55
C PRO A 603 2.25 5.49 47.04
N SER A 604 1.90 5.16 45.79
CA SER A 604 2.32 3.93 45.15
C SER A 604 3.83 3.75 45.34
N THR A 605 4.23 2.55 45.77
CA THR A 605 5.63 2.16 45.96
C THR A 605 6.48 2.43 44.71
N GLU A 606 5.85 2.44 43.53
CA GLU A 606 6.43 2.79 42.23
C GLU A 606 6.79 4.29 42.12
N GLN A 607 5.93 5.22 42.55
CA GLN A 607 6.27 6.65 42.59
C GLN A 607 7.40 6.95 43.59
N SER A 608 7.55 6.13 44.63
CA SER A 608 8.69 6.22 45.54
C SER A 608 10.00 5.79 44.86
N GLY A 609 9.95 4.73 44.04
CA GLY A 609 11.09 4.27 43.25
C GLY A 609 11.57 5.30 42.23
N GLU A 610 10.66 5.87 41.43
CA GLU A 610 11.00 6.89 40.43
C GLU A 610 11.59 8.15 41.08
N ARG A 611 11.00 8.61 42.19
CA ARG A 611 11.52 9.78 42.93
C ARG A 611 12.92 9.54 43.51
N LEU A 612 13.20 8.33 44.00
CA LEU A 612 14.54 7.96 44.47
C LEU A 612 15.54 7.95 43.31
N ALA A 613 15.17 7.41 42.15
CA ALA A 613 16.01 7.42 40.96
C ALA A 613 16.29 8.85 40.47
N LEU A 614 15.25 9.69 40.38
CA LEU A 614 15.37 11.11 40.02
C LEU A 614 16.30 11.87 40.98
N SER A 615 16.12 11.68 42.29
CA SER A 615 16.98 12.28 43.31
C SER A 615 18.43 11.87 43.15
N ARG A 616 18.69 10.59 42.87
CA ARG A 616 20.05 10.07 42.63
C ARG A 616 20.66 10.67 41.36
N ILE A 617 19.93 10.72 40.26
CA ILE A 617 20.39 11.31 38.99
C ILE A 617 20.70 12.80 39.19
N ALA A 618 19.80 13.55 39.84
CA ALA A 618 20.00 14.97 40.12
C ALA A 618 21.25 15.20 41.00
N SER A 619 21.49 14.33 41.99
CA SER A 619 22.69 14.41 42.82
C SER A 619 23.99 14.19 42.02
N GLU A 620 24.01 13.24 41.08
CA GLU A 620 25.17 12.99 40.22
C GLU A 620 25.37 14.13 39.21
N ARG A 621 24.28 14.66 38.64
CA ARG A 621 24.33 15.84 37.76
C ARG A 621 24.90 17.06 38.47
N SER A 622 24.51 17.29 39.73
CA SER A 622 25.05 18.38 40.53
C SER A 622 26.56 18.24 40.75
N LYS A 623 27.06 17.03 41.01
CA LYS A 623 28.50 16.75 41.12
C LYS A 623 29.25 16.94 39.80
N ILE A 624 28.65 16.58 38.66
CA ILE A 624 29.22 16.87 37.33
C ILE A 624 29.40 18.37 37.16
N GLN A 625 28.40 19.17 37.55
CA GLN A 625 28.42 20.62 37.42
C GLN A 625 29.37 21.32 38.39
N SER A 626 29.53 20.81 39.62
CA SER A 626 30.37 21.43 40.64
C SER A 626 31.83 20.96 40.62
N GLU A 627 32.10 19.73 40.20
CA GLU A 627 33.45 19.14 40.24
C GLU A 627 34.05 19.01 38.83
N LEU A 628 33.38 18.28 37.94
CA LEU A 628 33.96 17.91 36.64
C LEU A 628 34.03 19.10 35.68
N SER A 629 32.92 19.83 35.54
CA SER A 629 32.82 20.96 34.60
C SER A 629 33.85 22.07 34.89
N PRO A 630 34.01 22.58 36.13
CA PRO A 630 35.02 23.59 36.42
C PRO A 630 36.44 23.08 36.22
N ALA A 631 36.72 21.81 36.56
CA ALA A 631 38.05 21.23 36.40
C ALA A 631 38.46 21.14 34.92
N ILE A 632 37.54 20.72 34.05
CA ILE A 632 37.77 20.68 32.60
C ILE A 632 37.92 22.08 32.02
N VAL A 633 37.05 23.04 32.40
CA VAL A 633 37.15 24.42 31.93
C VAL A 633 38.49 25.06 32.35
N LEU A 634 38.91 24.86 33.60
CA LEU A 634 40.21 25.35 34.08
C LEU A 634 41.38 24.72 33.33
N PHE A 635 41.34 23.41 33.09
CA PHE A 635 42.34 22.70 32.30
C PHE A 635 42.43 23.25 30.86
N VAL A 636 41.27 23.40 30.21
CA VAL A 636 41.14 23.92 28.84
C VAL A 636 41.65 25.36 28.72
N CYS A 637 41.38 26.22 29.71
CA CYS A 637 41.92 27.57 29.78
C CYS A 637 43.45 27.57 30.01
N ALA A 638 43.95 26.76 30.95
CA ALA A 638 45.37 26.65 31.22
C ALA A 638 46.17 26.12 30.03
N PHE A 639 45.56 25.22 29.23
CA PHE A 639 46.15 24.67 28.03
C PHE A 639 46.36 25.74 26.95
N GLN A 640 45.38 26.63 26.73
CA GLN A 640 45.47 27.73 25.75
C GLN A 640 46.63 28.70 26.04
N HIS A 641 46.95 28.91 27.31
CA HIS A 641 47.98 29.87 27.70
C HIS A 641 49.41 29.30 27.67
N ARG A 642 49.58 27.99 27.41
CA ARG A 642 50.89 27.30 27.47
C ARG A 642 51.42 26.77 26.14
N SER A 643 50.80 27.12 25.01
CA SER A 643 51.21 26.70 23.66
C SER A 643 52.53 27.33 23.17
N GLY A 644 53.59 27.27 23.98
CA GLY A 644 54.96 27.57 23.56
C GLY A 644 55.63 26.33 22.97
N PRO A 645 56.37 26.42 21.86
CA PRO A 645 56.92 25.29 21.09
C PRO A 645 58.05 24.47 21.78
N GLY A 646 58.09 24.42 23.12
CA GLY A 646 59.09 23.66 23.88
C GLY A 646 58.60 23.05 25.19
N ALA A 647 57.30 23.14 25.49
CA ALA A 647 56.73 22.51 26.69
C ALA A 647 56.53 21.01 26.43
N GLY A 648 57.40 20.17 26.99
CA GLY A 648 57.28 18.72 26.86
C GLY A 648 55.96 18.16 27.44
N PRO A 649 55.52 16.96 26.99
CA PRO A 649 54.19 16.37 27.26
C PRO A 649 53.90 15.95 28.72
N GLY A 650 54.69 16.38 29.70
CA GLY A 650 54.72 15.73 31.02
C GLY A 650 53.50 15.99 31.93
N PRO A 651 53.14 17.26 32.25
CA PRO A 651 52.12 17.54 33.27
C PRO A 651 50.69 17.62 32.74
N GLN A 652 50.50 18.10 31.51
CA GLN A 652 49.17 18.34 30.93
C GLN A 652 48.51 17.03 30.49
N GLU A 653 49.29 16.10 29.94
CA GLU A 653 48.80 14.77 29.57
C GLU A 653 48.25 14.01 30.78
N LYS A 654 48.96 14.11 31.92
CA LYS A 654 48.53 13.49 33.18
C LYS A 654 47.21 14.06 33.69
N GLU A 655 47.04 15.38 33.66
CA GLU A 655 45.79 16.02 34.08
C GLU A 655 44.65 15.71 33.10
N ARG A 656 44.94 15.64 31.79
CA ARG A 656 43.96 15.20 30.78
C ARG A 656 43.45 13.79 31.06
N LEU A 657 44.36 12.84 31.28
CA LEU A 657 44.01 11.46 31.60
C LEU A 657 43.20 11.36 32.90
N ARG A 658 43.59 12.13 33.93
CA ARG A 658 42.84 12.20 35.19
C ARG A 658 41.41 12.71 34.98
N LEU A 659 41.21 13.76 34.17
CA LEU A 659 39.89 14.32 33.88
C LEU A 659 39.05 13.39 32.99
N SER A 660 39.68 12.69 32.06
CA SER A 660 39.04 11.64 31.26
C SER A 660 38.55 10.50 32.14
N GLU A 661 39.38 10.01 33.07
CA GLU A 661 39.01 8.97 34.02
C GLU A 661 37.87 9.45 34.95
N LEU A 662 37.92 10.69 35.43
CA LEU A 662 36.86 11.26 36.24
C LEU A 662 35.53 11.32 35.48
N SER A 663 35.55 11.70 34.20
CA SER A 663 34.38 11.72 33.32
C SER A 663 33.79 10.32 33.15
N LEU A 664 34.64 9.31 32.94
CA LEU A 664 34.21 7.92 32.78
C LEU A 664 33.53 7.38 34.05
N ARG A 665 34.07 7.70 35.23
CA ARG A 665 33.45 7.35 36.52
C ARG A 665 32.05 7.96 36.71
N PHE A 666 31.80 9.17 36.19
CA PHE A 666 30.46 9.77 36.21
C PHE A 666 29.49 9.04 35.28
N LEU A 667 29.94 8.64 34.09
CA LEU A 667 29.14 7.84 33.16
C LEU A 667 28.75 6.49 33.77
N GLU A 668 29.70 5.79 34.39
CA GLU A 668 29.45 4.51 35.08
C GLU A 668 28.44 4.66 36.24
N ARG A 669 28.53 5.74 37.03
CA ARG A 669 27.56 6.00 38.12
C ARG A 669 26.16 6.31 37.59
N LEU A 670 26.05 7.04 36.48
CA LEU A 670 24.77 7.31 35.83
C LEU A 670 24.18 6.05 35.19
N ASP A 671 25.00 5.19 34.61
CA ASP A 671 24.57 3.92 34.00
C ASP A 671 24.10 2.90 35.05
N GLY A 672 24.71 2.93 36.25
CA GLY A 672 24.29 2.12 37.39
C GLY A 672 22.95 2.51 38.03
N VAL A 673 22.31 3.61 37.60
CA VAL A 673 20.95 3.94 38.05
C VAL A 673 19.94 3.08 37.27
N GLN A 674 19.32 2.14 37.98
CA GLN A 674 18.21 1.33 37.47
C GLN A 674 16.99 2.23 37.23
N ILE A 675 16.47 2.21 36.01
CA ILE A 675 15.30 2.99 35.61
C ILE A 675 14.33 2.05 34.90
N GLU A 676 13.12 1.94 35.41
CA GLU A 676 12.06 1.11 34.82
C GLU A 676 11.56 1.71 33.50
N SER A 677 10.92 0.88 32.67
CA SER A 677 10.56 1.24 31.29
C SER A 677 9.52 2.34 31.18
N ASP A 678 8.78 2.60 32.25
CA ASP A 678 7.70 3.57 32.38
C ASP A 678 8.13 4.89 33.05
N TRP A 679 9.31 4.94 33.70
CA TRP A 679 9.85 6.16 34.33
C TRP A 679 10.46 7.12 33.29
N GLU A 680 9.60 7.74 32.49
CA GLU A 680 9.98 8.67 31.41
C GLU A 680 10.81 9.85 31.90
N GLU A 681 10.44 10.43 33.04
CA GLU A 681 11.12 11.61 33.58
C GLU A 681 12.54 11.27 34.03
N ALA A 682 12.71 10.15 34.75
CA ALA A 682 14.02 9.65 35.15
C ALA A 682 14.93 9.35 33.94
N ARG A 683 14.39 8.72 32.88
CA ARG A 683 15.16 8.46 31.65
C ARG A 683 15.59 9.74 30.96
N LYS A 684 14.71 10.73 30.89
CA LYS A 684 14.98 12.04 30.29
C LYS A 684 16.09 12.77 31.06
N GLU A 685 16.01 12.78 32.39
CA GLU A 685 17.01 13.43 33.25
C GLU A 685 18.36 12.73 33.17
N ARG A 686 18.40 11.38 33.18
CA ARG A 686 19.64 10.61 32.99
C ARG A 686 20.28 10.92 31.64
N LYS A 687 19.49 10.92 30.55
CA LYS A 687 19.99 11.26 29.21
C LYS A 687 20.57 12.69 29.16
N SER A 688 19.93 13.65 29.85
CA SER A 688 20.46 15.01 29.94
C SER A 688 21.81 15.06 30.65
N ALA A 689 21.96 14.36 31.79
CA ALA A 689 23.22 14.29 32.53
C ALA A 689 24.33 13.60 31.72
N VAL A 690 24.02 12.50 31.02
CA VAL A 690 24.99 11.80 30.14
C VAL A 690 25.47 12.72 29.03
N LYS A 691 24.57 13.43 28.35
CA LYS A 691 24.94 14.40 27.30
C LYS A 691 25.86 15.51 27.82
N GLU A 692 25.67 15.94 29.06
CA GLU A 692 26.51 16.94 29.72
C GLU A 692 27.94 16.42 29.91
N VAL A 693 28.12 15.17 30.35
CA VAL A 693 29.45 14.54 30.48
C VAL A 693 30.12 14.32 29.12
N LEU A 694 29.38 13.85 28.11
CA LEU A 694 29.93 13.63 26.76
C LEU A 694 30.41 14.94 26.12
N ARG A 695 29.65 16.03 26.28
CA ARG A 695 30.09 17.35 25.81
C ARG A 695 31.39 17.81 26.50
N LEU A 696 31.55 17.49 27.79
CA LEU A 696 32.78 17.80 28.52
C LEU A 696 33.97 16.95 28.05
N GLN A 697 33.74 15.69 27.69
CA GLN A 697 34.75 14.82 27.06
C GLN A 697 35.15 15.34 25.67
N GLU A 698 34.19 15.73 24.83
CA GLU A 698 34.49 16.35 23.53
C GLU A 698 35.36 17.60 23.67
N MET A 699 35.14 18.41 24.72
CA MET A 699 36.00 19.57 25.02
C MET A 699 37.43 19.18 25.42
N LEU A 700 37.61 18.03 26.08
CA LEU A 700 38.95 17.50 26.40
C LEU A 700 39.64 16.93 25.14
N ASP A 701 38.90 16.27 24.26
CA ASP A 701 39.43 15.58 23.09
C ASP A 701 39.78 16.54 21.93
N LEU A 702 38.93 17.54 21.67
CA LEU A 702 39.13 18.55 20.61
C LEU A 702 40.39 19.42 20.79
N ARG A 703 41.10 19.27 21.92
CA ARG A 703 42.33 20.02 22.23
C ARG A 703 43.52 19.13 22.54
N ALA A 704 43.43 17.85 22.22
CA ALA A 704 44.61 17.00 22.11
C ALA A 704 45.50 17.53 20.96
N PRO A 705 46.80 17.77 21.20
CA PRO A 705 47.73 18.26 20.19
C PRO A 705 47.98 17.26 19.05
#